data_AF-A0A5M9MGJ8-F1
#
_entry.id   AF-A0A5M9MGJ8-F1
#
_cell.length_a   1.000
_cell.length_b   1.000
_cell.length_c   1.000
_cell.angle_alpha   90.00
_cell.angle_beta   90.00
_cell.angle_gamma   90.00
#
_symmetry.space_group_name_H-M   'P 1'
#
loop_
_entity.id
_entity.type
_entity.pdbx_description
1 polymer ?
#
loop_
_entity_poly.entity_id
_entity_poly.type
_entity_poly.pdbx_seq_one_letter_code
_entity_poly.pdbx_strand_id
1 'polypeptide(L)'
;MGKKRKRPVKNGQTCENPLQTSSNSSSCFKTGDSLSPQKAAEYSHPVISLYYSEVVTLRQYLLQQIPASSKSRRRRIASVRNGSASTNSGSQAHNLALFLDTTLVGILKESPPTCTLERRRNLAGFIQSHSTSRITGTDTGPLCAQAEIVNFVISSLFNHSGFSHRRPHHLLTHGFQRICGPELSRKNDELACSIPGLVARFPNKNAQALKQEPWTGVLGLLGCNGDEIMLRLLFDCGIYTAIDHRKGVYYQISGLPLSMLEPVHKGPQPKDLVIKKTVPISPTAMETVSKSDSAKDSAVFRNCPSYKPNSIVFPRRRMLYAPPTLNSKGKIEYGLTNRHVLSRCSPDSMSQSVHLMKYIFPKHFGLHNVFTSTQSSENAQPYKDYSSREVEISRANEQRQSQAQRSGAHSTGTPNESGGFNRIPRRLRRAVDLVQKLQKRHKRCSYAELLRYYCPLDSSGPWKYGVDNSQNERTPGSKSSAPEDFVTQLRVPTHTHTSQTLQEGQQLDTSNVQNPAPQNIISRPKLRLTDHATPAPSVSAFCRAALRKLIPPQWYGTGQQGKANQDIVLRNVDRFVCMRRYENLSIHEICKGIKITSIPWLEPPDVGRQQVLSQNKLSLSDMHKRTEIFHELIYYIFDSILIPLVRSNFYVTESQIHRNRLFFFQHDVWRQLTQQPLADLKSSMFEELKPEKANNILGRRSLGYGSLRLLPKMTGIRPIVNLRRRMQLKSKWTTTGVQYLGPSINSTVAPIFNVLNYEKTRNPAQLGSCLYSVGEIHSRLKAFKEQMSQGSSGHTRQLPFYFVKLDIQSCFDTIPQQKLIHLVEKLVSEEAYHVTKYVEMRVQDEFSNIWPSQGSRQNKGVRKFVGRAAPAMKPQPLAETIESGGVSRRRNTVFVDTVAQKYYNTEDLLDLLNEHLRNNLVKFGKKFFRQRNGIPQGSVLSSLLCNLFYAEMEREKLGFLGCKEALLLRLVDDFLLITSNPTLAMRFLKVMVKGQPAYGITVNPAKSLVNFGAVVEGAHIPRLIDSSLFPYCGSLIDTRTLEVHKDHDRILEGGDSAAENLSNSLTVELARAPGHSFHRKVLASFKLLMHPMYLDTSHNSLPVVLSNLYANFVMTAMRMYRYMRALIGRRHPTPAVVIRVIRDLIQLSHRFVQAKRTPSRQVGEGDDSNSSSTSMVHGFQVQYLAAAAFRHVLGRKQTRYGAVLHWLDQIQRQARPKSNGKLAHLVQVVRKGNMLYGGWRY
;
A
#
# COMPACT_ATOMS: atom_id res chain seq x y z
N MET A 1 77.79 -1.10 -57.33
CA MET A 1 77.92 -1.28 -58.79
C MET A 1 78.06 -2.75 -59.11
N GLY A 2 77.47 -3.24 -60.20
CA GLY A 2 77.76 -4.58 -60.75
C GLY A 2 76.71 -5.65 -60.46
N LYS A 3 76.00 -6.05 -61.51
CA LYS A 3 74.85 -6.96 -61.58
C LYS A 3 75.22 -8.46 -61.52
N LYS A 4 74.23 -9.25 -61.07
CA LYS A 4 73.84 -10.62 -61.50
C LYS A 4 74.81 -11.79 -61.20
N ARG A 5 74.25 -12.85 -60.59
CA ARG A 5 73.85 -14.09 -61.31
C ARG A 5 73.03 -15.04 -60.43
N LYS A 6 71.94 -15.54 -61.01
CA LYS A 6 71.15 -16.72 -60.60
C LYS A 6 71.83 -18.00 -61.09
N ARG A 7 71.66 -19.10 -60.35
CA ARG A 7 71.23 -20.42 -60.88
C ARG A 7 70.89 -21.39 -59.70
N PRO A 8 70.20 -22.52 -59.93
CA PRO A 8 68.76 -22.61 -59.67
C PRO A 8 68.34 -23.76 -58.75
N VAL A 9 67.02 -23.83 -58.58
CA VAL A 9 66.14 -24.75 -57.82
C VAL A 9 66.24 -26.24 -58.23
N LYS A 10 66.16 -27.18 -57.26
CA LYS A 10 65.20 -28.31 -57.26
C LYS A 10 65.10 -29.09 -55.92
N ASN A 11 63.89 -29.02 -55.36
CA ASN A 11 63.03 -30.02 -54.68
C ASN A 11 63.56 -31.17 -53.81
N GLY A 12 62.90 -31.28 -52.65
CA GLY A 12 62.53 -32.53 -51.96
C GLY A 12 61.47 -32.26 -50.87
N GLN A 13 60.21 -32.64 -51.13
CA GLN A 13 59.09 -32.81 -50.18
C GLN A 13 59.28 -34.15 -49.42
N THR A 14 58.77 -34.48 -48.23
CA THR A 14 57.61 -34.14 -47.36
C THR A 14 57.95 -34.66 -45.93
N CYS A 15 57.47 -34.15 -44.79
CA CYS A 15 56.09 -34.20 -44.31
C CYS A 15 55.92 -33.25 -43.10
N GLU A 16 54.77 -32.58 -43.04
CA GLU A 16 54.42 -31.53 -42.07
C GLU A 16 53.65 -32.04 -40.85
N ASN A 17 53.91 -31.39 -39.71
CA ASN A 17 53.02 -31.15 -38.58
C ASN A 17 53.38 -29.74 -38.06
N PRO A 18 52.42 -28.89 -37.67
CA PRO A 18 52.70 -27.97 -36.56
C PRO A 18 51.50 -27.85 -35.59
N LEU A 19 51.65 -28.03 -34.28
CA LEU A 19 52.37 -27.23 -33.27
C LEU A 19 51.81 -25.83 -33.01
N GLN A 20 51.47 -25.67 -31.72
CA GLN A 20 51.30 -24.44 -30.97
C GLN A 20 52.58 -23.58 -31.03
N THR A 21 52.43 -22.25 -31.04
CA THR A 21 52.80 -21.32 -29.95
C THR A 21 53.13 -19.91 -30.45
N SER A 22 52.73 -18.94 -29.62
CA SER A 22 53.31 -17.60 -29.42
C SER A 22 53.48 -16.63 -30.59
N SER A 23 52.90 -15.44 -30.44
CA SER A 23 53.56 -14.21 -30.87
C SER A 23 53.16 -13.01 -30.01
N ASN A 24 54.20 -12.27 -29.63
CA ASN A 24 54.17 -11.00 -28.94
C ASN A 24 53.83 -9.85 -29.91
N SER A 25 52.99 -8.94 -29.41
CA SER A 25 52.95 -7.48 -29.60
C SER A 25 53.42 -6.84 -30.93
N SER A 26 52.47 -6.24 -31.65
CA SER A 26 52.61 -4.86 -32.13
C SER A 26 51.24 -4.16 -32.14
N SER A 27 51.20 -2.98 -31.52
CA SER A 27 50.00 -2.19 -31.28
C SER A 27 49.62 -1.36 -32.50
N CYS A 28 48.44 -1.59 -33.07
CA CYS A 28 47.77 -0.62 -33.94
C CYS A 28 46.36 -0.34 -33.41
N PHE A 29 46.18 0.87 -32.86
CA PHE A 29 44.88 1.37 -32.43
C PHE A 29 44.04 1.73 -33.67
N LYS A 30 43.06 0.90 -34.01
CA LYS A 30 41.94 1.30 -34.87
C LYS A 30 40.79 1.80 -34.01
N THR A 31 40.46 3.07 -34.21
CA THR A 31 39.26 3.75 -33.73
C THR A 31 38.09 3.44 -34.66
N GLY A 32 36.93 3.18 -34.05
CA GLY A 32 35.65 3.11 -34.75
C GLY A 32 35.08 1.71 -34.78
N ASP A 33 34.45 1.30 -33.69
CA ASP A 33 33.35 0.34 -33.79
C ASP A 33 32.27 0.70 -32.79
N SER A 34 31.09 0.94 -33.34
CA SER A 34 29.81 1.05 -32.65
C SER A 34 29.66 -0.08 -31.64
N LEU A 35 29.38 0.29 -30.39
CA LEU A 35 29.09 -0.62 -29.29
C LEU A 35 28.13 -1.72 -29.74
N SER A 36 28.62 -2.96 -29.77
CA SER A 36 27.78 -4.13 -29.95
C SER A 36 26.77 -4.21 -28.79
N PRO A 37 25.49 -4.56 -29.04
CA PRO A 37 24.43 -4.54 -28.03
C PRO A 37 24.66 -5.47 -26.81
N GLN A 38 25.68 -6.33 -26.86
CA GLN A 38 25.94 -7.34 -25.85
C GLN A 38 26.74 -6.82 -24.63
N LYS A 39 27.57 -5.78 -24.77
CA LYS A 39 28.31 -5.18 -23.62
C LYS A 39 27.52 -4.13 -22.83
N ALA A 40 26.49 -3.52 -23.42
CA ALA A 40 25.61 -2.58 -22.72
C ALA A 40 24.71 -3.24 -21.65
N ALA A 41 24.62 -4.57 -21.64
CA ALA A 41 23.81 -5.33 -20.70
C ALA A 41 24.47 -5.53 -19.31
N GLU A 42 25.80 -5.36 -19.21
CA GLU A 42 26.58 -5.82 -18.05
C GLU A 42 26.43 -4.91 -16.80
N TYR A 43 26.05 -3.63 -16.95
CA TYR A 43 26.01 -2.65 -15.84
C TYR A 43 24.64 -2.00 -15.61
N SER A 44 23.55 -2.64 -16.05
CA SER A 44 22.20 -2.09 -15.91
C SER A 44 21.61 -2.32 -14.51
N HIS A 45 21.51 -1.27 -13.69
CA HIS A 45 20.75 -1.33 -12.45
C HIS A 45 19.24 -1.20 -12.72
N PRO A 46 18.41 -2.18 -12.31
CA PRO A 46 17.04 -2.31 -12.80
C PRO A 46 16.11 -1.17 -12.34
N VAL A 47 16.47 -0.42 -11.29
CA VAL A 47 15.75 0.80 -10.88
C VAL A 47 16.23 2.04 -11.63
N ILE A 48 17.54 2.21 -11.80
CA ILE A 48 18.13 3.46 -12.31
C ILE A 48 17.87 3.56 -13.82
N SER A 49 18.01 2.44 -14.53
CA SER A 49 17.75 2.34 -15.97
C SER A 49 16.29 2.59 -16.38
N LEU A 50 15.35 2.73 -15.42
CA LEU A 50 13.98 3.16 -15.70
C LEU A 50 13.87 4.68 -15.89
N TYR A 51 14.76 5.47 -15.30
CA TYR A 51 14.65 6.94 -15.22
C TYR A 51 15.73 7.68 -16.01
N TYR A 52 16.83 7.02 -16.38
CA TYR A 52 17.90 7.62 -17.20
C TYR A 52 17.97 6.93 -18.57
N SER A 53 18.38 7.68 -19.60
CA SER A 53 18.54 7.15 -20.96
C SER A 53 19.71 6.18 -21.02
N GLU A 54 20.82 6.56 -20.39
CA GLU A 54 22.06 5.80 -20.29
C GLU A 54 22.51 5.69 -18.82
N VAL A 55 22.99 4.50 -18.44
CA VAL A 55 23.57 4.21 -17.12
C VAL A 55 24.92 3.56 -17.33
N VAL A 56 25.98 4.22 -16.86
CA VAL A 56 27.38 3.79 -17.03
C VAL A 56 28.10 3.79 -15.69
N THR A 57 29.23 3.09 -15.59
CA THR A 57 30.12 3.23 -14.42
C THR A 57 30.82 4.58 -14.45
N LEU A 58 31.26 5.06 -13.30
CA LEU A 58 32.04 6.30 -13.21
C LEU A 58 33.30 6.21 -14.09
N ARG A 59 34.00 5.07 -14.10
CA ARG A 59 35.15 4.86 -15.00
C ARG A 59 34.78 5.07 -16.47
N GLN A 60 33.70 4.45 -16.94
CA GLN A 60 33.28 4.53 -18.34
C GLN A 60 32.86 5.95 -18.73
N TYR A 61 32.13 6.65 -17.85
CA TYR A 61 31.76 8.05 -18.06
C TYR A 61 32.99 8.94 -18.23
N LEU A 62 33.97 8.83 -17.31
CA LEU A 62 35.19 9.63 -17.38
C LEU A 62 35.99 9.33 -18.67
N LEU A 63 36.07 8.07 -19.09
CA LEU A 63 36.70 7.68 -20.35
C LEU A 63 35.96 8.20 -21.58
N GLN A 64 34.63 8.31 -21.55
CA GLN A 64 33.84 8.88 -22.66
C GLN A 64 34.06 10.40 -22.80
N GLN A 65 34.19 11.13 -21.68
CA GLN A 65 34.34 12.60 -21.69
C GLN A 65 35.76 13.08 -22.03
N ILE A 66 36.80 12.24 -21.86
CA ILE A 66 38.18 12.61 -22.21
C ILE A 66 38.41 12.44 -23.71
N PRO A 67 38.95 13.44 -24.45
CA PRO A 67 39.25 13.32 -25.88
C PRO A 67 40.11 12.09 -26.22
N ALA A 68 39.84 11.44 -27.36
CA ALA A 68 40.60 10.27 -27.82
C ALA A 68 42.10 10.57 -28.06
N SER A 69 42.44 11.84 -28.31
CA SER A 69 43.82 12.33 -28.45
C SER A 69 44.63 12.23 -27.15
N SER A 70 43.99 12.26 -25.97
CA SER A 70 44.65 12.22 -24.67
C SER A 70 44.96 10.78 -24.20
N LYS A 71 45.80 10.06 -24.96
CA LYS A 71 46.13 8.64 -24.72
C LYS A 71 46.72 8.37 -23.33
N SER A 72 47.60 9.24 -22.82
CA SER A 72 48.23 9.10 -21.50
C SER A 72 47.21 9.16 -20.35
N ARG A 73 46.29 10.14 -20.36
CA ARG A 73 45.23 10.29 -19.35
C ARG A 73 44.25 9.12 -19.35
N ARG A 74 43.83 8.67 -20.54
CA ARG A 74 42.98 7.48 -20.69
C ARG A 74 43.66 6.22 -20.18
N ARG A 75 44.97 6.03 -20.45
CA ARG A 75 45.76 4.93 -19.89
C ARG A 75 45.83 5.00 -18.37
N ARG A 76 46.10 6.17 -17.78
CA ARG A 76 46.17 6.35 -16.31
C ARG A 76 44.88 5.96 -15.61
N ILE A 77 43.72 6.33 -16.16
CA ILE A 77 42.40 5.93 -15.62
C ILE A 77 42.12 4.45 -15.88
N ALA A 78 42.55 3.87 -17.00
CA ALA A 78 42.38 2.44 -17.28
C ALA A 78 43.32 1.54 -16.44
N SER A 79 44.53 2.02 -16.11
CA SER A 79 45.60 1.24 -15.46
C SER A 79 45.55 1.23 -13.94
N VAL A 80 44.61 1.96 -13.29
CA VAL A 80 44.37 1.92 -11.83
C VAL A 80 44.08 0.49 -11.32
N ARG A 81 43.87 -0.47 -12.24
CA ARG A 81 43.69 -1.90 -11.97
C ARG A 81 44.97 -2.69 -11.65
N ASN A 82 46.16 -2.20 -12.02
CA ASN A 82 47.41 -3.00 -12.05
C ASN A 82 48.60 -2.42 -11.24
N GLY A 83 48.35 -1.73 -10.11
CA GLY A 83 49.44 -1.36 -9.20
C GLY A 83 49.93 -2.60 -8.44
N SER A 84 51.15 -3.06 -8.72
CA SER A 84 51.84 -4.13 -7.97
C SER A 84 51.86 -3.83 -6.47
N ALA A 85 51.56 -4.85 -5.67
CA ALA A 85 51.44 -4.81 -4.21
C ALA A 85 52.78 -4.62 -3.48
N SER A 86 53.45 -3.48 -3.68
CA SER A 86 54.52 -3.04 -2.78
C SER A 86 54.35 -1.55 -2.45
N THR A 87 54.45 -1.23 -1.16
CA THR A 87 54.18 0.05 -0.47
C THR A 87 52.72 0.33 -0.08
N ASN A 88 52.53 0.93 1.11
CA ASN A 88 51.25 1.30 1.74
C ASN A 88 50.27 2.10 0.83
N SER A 89 50.78 2.67 -0.27
CA SER A 89 50.02 3.37 -1.32
C SER A 89 49.12 2.45 -2.18
N GLY A 90 49.37 1.14 -2.21
CA GLY A 90 48.59 0.18 -2.99
C GLY A 90 47.14 0.00 -2.53
N SER A 91 46.88 0.18 -1.22
CA SER A 91 45.54 0.05 -0.64
C SER A 91 44.58 1.16 -1.11
N GLN A 92 45.06 2.40 -1.18
CA GLN A 92 44.29 3.55 -1.65
C GLN A 92 43.99 3.47 -3.15
N ALA A 93 44.97 3.03 -3.96
CA ALA A 93 44.78 2.84 -5.39
C ALA A 93 43.75 1.73 -5.70
N HIS A 94 43.77 0.63 -4.93
CA HIS A 94 42.79 -0.46 -5.05
C HIS A 94 41.38 -0.01 -4.66
N ASN A 95 41.23 0.73 -3.55
CA ASN A 95 39.95 1.29 -3.12
C ASN A 95 39.38 2.28 -4.14
N LEU A 96 40.23 3.10 -4.76
CA LEU A 96 39.82 4.01 -5.83
C LEU A 96 39.40 3.25 -7.10
N ALA A 97 40.09 2.17 -7.46
CA ALA A 97 39.71 1.32 -8.58
C ALA A 97 38.31 0.73 -8.37
N LEU A 98 38.07 0.13 -7.20
CA LEU A 98 36.77 -0.43 -6.83
C LEU A 98 35.68 0.64 -6.82
N PHE A 99 35.98 1.85 -6.32
CA PHE A 99 35.04 2.97 -6.32
C PHE A 99 34.63 3.40 -7.74
N LEU A 100 35.58 3.50 -8.68
CA LEU A 100 35.33 3.86 -10.07
C LEU A 100 34.46 2.84 -10.82
N ASP A 101 34.61 1.56 -10.49
CA ASP A 101 33.88 0.46 -11.15
C ASP A 101 32.52 0.17 -10.51
N THR A 102 32.35 0.48 -9.22
CA THR A 102 31.08 0.24 -8.51
C THR A 102 30.13 1.43 -8.55
N THR A 103 30.63 2.67 -8.67
CA THR A 103 29.80 3.88 -8.74
C THR A 103 29.11 4.00 -10.10
N LEU A 104 27.79 4.21 -10.09
CA LEU A 104 26.97 4.37 -11.30
C LEU A 104 26.62 5.83 -11.56
N VAL A 105 26.60 6.20 -12.83
CA VAL A 105 26.22 7.53 -13.33
C VAL A 105 25.03 7.37 -14.28
N GLY A 106 23.93 8.05 -13.97
CA GLY A 106 22.74 8.14 -14.81
C GLY A 106 22.74 9.44 -15.61
N ILE A 107 22.68 9.34 -16.93
CA ILE A 107 22.67 10.49 -17.86
C ILE A 107 21.23 10.72 -18.34
N LEU A 108 20.69 11.94 -18.18
CA LEU A 108 19.31 12.26 -18.55
C LEU A 108 19.22 12.85 -19.97
N LYS A 109 20.06 13.84 -20.28
CA LYS A 109 20.21 14.49 -21.59
C LYS A 109 21.59 15.16 -21.62
N GLU A 110 22.35 14.98 -22.70
CA GLU A 110 23.65 15.67 -22.84
C GLU A 110 23.43 17.18 -23.06
N SER A 111 24.13 18.00 -22.28
CA SER A 111 24.10 19.45 -22.41
C SER A 111 24.88 19.90 -23.66
N PRO A 112 24.44 20.94 -24.40
CA PRO A 112 25.20 21.48 -25.52
C PRO A 112 26.55 22.07 -25.08
N PRO A 113 27.57 22.08 -25.96
CA PRO A 113 28.92 22.55 -25.62
C PRO A 113 28.96 24.04 -25.20
N THR A 114 28.03 24.85 -25.70
CA THR A 114 27.87 26.28 -25.34
C THR A 114 27.60 26.49 -23.85
N CYS A 115 26.73 25.66 -23.26
CA CYS A 115 26.41 25.72 -21.83
C CYS A 115 27.61 25.36 -20.95
N THR A 116 28.50 24.49 -21.43
CA THR A 116 29.70 24.10 -20.68
C THR A 116 30.73 25.25 -20.62
N LEU A 117 30.90 25.98 -21.72
CA LEU A 117 31.80 27.15 -21.77
C LEU A 117 31.31 28.28 -20.85
N GLU A 118 30.00 28.53 -20.81
CA GLU A 118 29.39 29.50 -19.88
C GLU A 118 29.61 29.11 -18.42
N ARG A 119 29.38 27.83 -18.07
CA ARG A 119 29.62 27.32 -16.70
C ARG A 119 31.08 27.50 -16.27
N ARG A 120 32.04 27.34 -17.19
CA ARG A 120 33.48 27.53 -16.92
C ARG A 120 33.84 29.00 -16.68
N ARG A 121 33.33 29.92 -17.52
CA ARG A 121 33.51 31.38 -17.32
C ARG A 121 32.93 31.82 -15.97
N ASN A 122 31.75 31.33 -15.63
CA ASN A 122 31.09 31.64 -14.36
C ASN A 122 31.85 31.06 -13.15
N LEU A 123 32.45 29.86 -13.26
CA LEU A 123 33.30 29.28 -12.21
C LEU A 123 34.53 30.15 -11.96
N ALA A 124 35.22 30.59 -13.02
CA ALA A 124 36.39 31.46 -12.90
C ALA A 124 36.04 32.79 -12.20
N GLY A 125 34.94 33.42 -12.58
CA GLY A 125 34.45 34.64 -11.92
C GLY A 125 34.05 34.41 -10.45
N PHE A 126 33.46 33.26 -10.13
CA PHE A 126 33.12 32.89 -8.76
C PHE A 126 34.37 32.71 -7.87
N ILE A 127 35.37 31.96 -8.34
CA ILE A 127 36.64 31.75 -7.59
C ILE A 127 37.32 33.10 -7.35
N GLN A 128 37.36 33.98 -8.36
CA GLN A 128 37.94 35.32 -8.24
C GLN A 128 37.23 36.16 -7.17
N SER A 129 35.89 36.14 -7.13
CA SER A 129 35.10 36.86 -6.10
C SER A 129 35.30 36.31 -4.67
N HIS A 130 35.56 35.00 -4.54
CA HIS A 130 35.86 34.37 -3.25
C HIS A 130 37.27 34.69 -2.76
N SER A 131 38.24 34.81 -3.66
CA SER A 131 39.60 35.24 -3.28
C SER A 131 39.63 36.69 -2.77
N THR A 132 38.84 37.59 -3.37
CA THR A 132 38.80 39.01 -2.96
C THR A 132 38.11 39.21 -1.60
N SER A 133 37.13 38.37 -1.25
CA SER A 133 36.39 38.45 0.02
C SER A 133 37.10 37.79 1.22
N ARG A 134 38.15 36.97 1.00
CA ARG A 134 38.93 36.31 2.06
C ARG A 134 40.10 37.13 2.59
N ILE A 135 40.43 38.25 1.92
CA ILE A 135 41.56 39.12 2.31
C ILE A 135 41.27 39.85 3.65
N THR A 136 40.05 39.80 4.17
CA THR A 136 39.65 40.45 5.45
C THR A 136 39.43 39.49 6.63
N GLY A 137 39.68 38.18 6.50
CA GLY A 137 39.45 37.21 7.58
C GLY A 137 40.58 36.18 7.72
N THR A 138 41.48 36.39 8.69
CA THR A 138 42.57 35.47 9.03
C THR A 138 42.06 34.32 9.91
N ASP A 139 41.64 33.18 9.34
CA ASP A 139 41.84 31.85 10.00
C ASP A 139 41.41 30.58 9.21
N THR A 140 41.28 30.61 7.88
CA THR A 140 40.95 29.38 7.13
C THR A 140 41.89 29.17 5.96
N GLY A 141 42.68 28.08 6.01
CA GLY A 141 43.61 27.69 4.96
C GLY A 141 42.97 27.53 3.56
N PRO A 142 43.79 27.33 2.51
CA PRO A 142 43.30 27.18 1.14
C PRO A 142 42.33 26.00 1.04
N LEU A 143 41.16 26.22 0.42
CA LEU A 143 40.18 25.15 0.20
C LEU A 143 40.68 24.23 -0.92
N CYS A 144 40.39 22.93 -0.83
CA CYS A 144 40.64 21.99 -1.92
C CYS A 144 39.88 22.43 -3.19
N ALA A 145 40.50 22.35 -4.38
CA ALA A 145 39.89 22.73 -5.67
C ALA A 145 38.52 22.07 -5.92
N GLN A 146 38.35 20.82 -5.48
CA GLN A 146 37.06 20.11 -5.55
C GLN A 146 35.98 20.78 -4.71
N ALA A 147 36.34 21.38 -3.57
CA ALA A 147 35.39 22.05 -2.69
C ALA A 147 34.87 23.37 -3.26
N GLU A 148 35.69 24.09 -4.01
CA GLU A 148 35.29 25.30 -4.73
C GLU A 148 34.31 24.96 -5.87
N ILE A 149 34.57 23.90 -6.63
CA ILE A 149 33.65 23.41 -7.67
C ILE A 149 32.28 23.06 -7.06
N VAL A 150 32.25 22.31 -5.95
CA VAL A 150 30.99 21.94 -5.28
C VAL A 150 30.25 23.19 -4.77
N ASN A 151 30.97 24.15 -4.16
CA ASN A 151 30.39 25.40 -3.69
C ASN A 151 29.78 26.23 -4.83
N PHE A 152 30.48 26.32 -5.97
CA PHE A 152 30.00 27.01 -7.17
C PHE A 152 28.73 26.35 -7.72
N VAL A 153 28.69 25.01 -7.81
CA VAL A 153 27.50 24.27 -8.27
C VAL A 153 26.29 24.60 -7.38
N ILE A 154 26.46 24.58 -6.05
CA ILE A 154 25.38 24.90 -5.11
C ILE A 154 24.88 26.34 -5.34
N SER A 155 25.80 27.32 -5.40
CA SER A 155 25.45 28.73 -5.64
C SER A 155 24.68 28.93 -6.96
N SER A 156 25.20 28.33 -8.03
CA SER A 156 24.59 28.42 -9.37
C SER A 156 23.20 27.79 -9.44
N LEU A 157 22.97 26.65 -8.75
CA LEU A 157 21.65 26.02 -8.65
C LEU A 157 20.62 26.91 -7.95
N PHE A 158 21.04 27.70 -6.95
CA PHE A 158 20.16 28.70 -6.36
C PHE A 158 19.89 29.84 -7.35
N ASN A 159 20.90 30.35 -8.06
CA ASN A 159 20.74 31.49 -8.99
C ASN A 159 19.83 31.18 -10.18
N HIS A 160 19.90 29.96 -10.74
CA HIS A 160 19.05 29.53 -11.87
C HIS A 160 17.57 29.35 -11.52
N SER A 161 17.20 29.27 -10.23
CA SER A 161 15.80 29.08 -9.80
C SER A 161 14.94 30.36 -9.81
N GLY A 162 15.50 31.48 -10.27
CA GLY A 162 14.87 32.80 -10.26
C GLY A 162 14.66 33.33 -8.82
N PHE A 163 14.26 34.59 -8.65
CA PHE A 163 13.86 35.16 -7.34
C PHE A 163 12.56 34.56 -6.78
N SER A 164 12.17 33.35 -7.21
CA SER A 164 11.03 32.65 -6.63
C SER A 164 11.41 32.13 -5.25
N HIS A 165 10.51 32.24 -4.27
CA HIS A 165 10.69 31.67 -2.93
C HIS A 165 10.78 30.13 -2.90
N ARG A 166 10.91 29.47 -4.06
CA ARG A 166 10.85 28.02 -4.22
C ARG A 166 12.27 27.44 -4.22
N ARG A 167 12.57 26.61 -3.22
CA ARG A 167 13.90 25.97 -3.08
C ARG A 167 14.23 25.08 -4.29
N PRO A 168 15.47 25.13 -4.82
CA PRO A 168 15.91 24.24 -5.89
C PRO A 168 15.83 22.77 -5.45
N HIS A 169 15.38 21.91 -6.38
CA HIS A 169 15.06 20.50 -6.12
C HIS A 169 16.28 19.54 -6.22
N HIS A 170 17.50 20.04 -6.10
CA HIS A 170 18.73 19.24 -6.27
C HIS A 170 19.26 18.70 -4.93
N LEU A 171 19.83 17.50 -4.90
CA LEU A 171 20.32 16.91 -3.63
C LEU A 171 21.42 17.74 -2.95
N LEU A 172 22.26 18.41 -3.74
CA LEU A 172 23.34 19.27 -3.22
C LEU A 172 22.85 20.60 -2.61
N THR A 173 21.62 21.04 -2.93
CA THR A 173 21.06 22.27 -2.35
C THR A 173 20.30 22.01 -1.05
N HIS A 174 20.15 20.75 -0.63
CA HIS A 174 19.55 20.41 0.65
C HIS A 174 20.36 21.02 1.80
N GLY A 175 19.68 21.56 2.82
CA GLY A 175 20.34 22.19 3.98
C GLY A 175 20.72 23.67 3.80
N PHE A 176 20.73 24.20 2.58
CA PHE A 176 21.05 25.61 2.29
C PHE A 176 19.79 26.46 2.04
N GLN A 177 19.86 27.75 2.35
CA GLN A 177 18.80 28.74 2.07
C GLN A 177 19.39 30.12 1.75
N ARG A 178 18.71 30.92 0.92
CA ARG A 178 19.09 32.33 0.67
C ARG A 178 18.83 33.21 1.90
N ILE A 179 19.71 34.17 2.13
CA ILE A 179 19.54 35.20 3.17
C ILE A 179 18.32 36.07 2.82
N CYS A 180 17.34 36.16 3.73
CA CYS A 180 16.22 37.13 3.65
C CYS A 180 16.11 37.84 5.00
N GLY A 181 16.16 39.18 5.03
CA GLY A 181 15.89 39.96 6.26
C GLY A 181 14.37 40.07 6.56
N PRO A 182 13.93 40.66 7.69
CA PRO A 182 14.59 40.92 8.97
C PRO A 182 14.06 39.93 10.04
N GLU A 183 14.63 38.72 10.12
CA GLU A 183 14.43 37.81 11.26
C GLU A 183 15.77 37.50 11.95
N LEU A 184 16.63 38.52 12.10
CA LEU A 184 17.90 38.46 12.83
C LEU A 184 17.74 38.38 14.37
N SER A 185 16.62 37.83 14.88
CA SER A 185 16.36 37.80 16.33
C SER A 185 15.83 36.48 16.88
N ARG A 186 15.93 35.35 16.18
CA ARG A 186 15.65 34.04 16.80
C ARG A 186 16.61 32.91 16.40
N LYS A 187 17.54 32.65 17.33
CA LYS A 187 18.23 31.40 17.71
C LYS A 187 19.64 31.13 17.13
N ASN A 188 20.55 30.88 18.06
CA ASN A 188 21.99 30.63 17.99
C ASN A 188 22.45 29.33 17.27
N ASP A 189 21.74 28.85 16.26
CA ASP A 189 22.02 27.55 15.59
C ASP A 189 22.44 27.70 14.10
N GLU A 190 23.02 28.83 13.70
CA GLU A 190 23.46 29.04 12.31
C GLU A 190 24.88 28.50 12.09
N LEU A 191 25.02 27.49 11.22
CA LEU A 191 26.31 26.92 10.84
C LEU A 191 27.03 27.85 9.85
N ALA A 192 28.34 28.06 10.06
CA ALA A 192 29.19 28.82 9.15
C ALA A 192 29.04 28.31 7.71
N CYS A 193 28.64 29.18 6.79
CA CYS A 193 28.46 28.86 5.38
C CYS A 193 29.55 29.54 4.54
N SER A 194 30.37 28.74 3.85
CA SER A 194 31.42 29.24 2.96
C SER A 194 30.91 29.68 1.58
N ILE A 195 29.59 29.83 1.39
CA ILE A 195 28.96 30.18 0.12
C ILE A 195 28.25 31.55 0.25
N PRO A 196 28.68 32.60 -0.47
CA PRO A 196 28.11 33.93 -0.45
C PRO A 196 26.60 33.93 -0.75
N GLY A 197 25.84 34.71 0.03
CA GLY A 197 24.39 34.86 -0.14
C GLY A 197 23.54 33.68 0.36
N LEU A 198 24.16 32.62 0.89
CA LEU A 198 23.48 31.45 1.44
C LEU A 198 23.83 31.22 2.91
N VAL A 199 22.88 30.66 3.66
CA VAL A 199 23.06 30.17 5.03
C VAL A 199 22.86 28.66 5.03
N ALA A 200 23.75 27.94 5.73
CA ALA A 200 23.61 26.52 5.99
C ALA A 200 22.76 26.33 7.26
N ARG A 201 21.51 25.89 7.09
CA ARG A 201 20.66 25.53 8.23
C ARG A 201 21.05 24.20 8.83
N PHE A 202 21.52 23.27 8.00
CA PHE A 202 21.94 21.93 8.40
C PHE A 202 23.11 21.47 7.52
N PRO A 203 24.02 20.62 8.02
CA PRO A 203 25.15 20.15 7.24
C PRO A 203 24.70 19.24 6.11
N ASN A 204 25.01 19.61 4.86
CA ASN A 204 24.77 18.74 3.70
C ASN A 204 25.88 17.70 3.57
N LYS A 205 25.62 16.49 4.08
CA LYS A 205 26.58 15.38 4.04
C LYS A 205 26.94 14.91 2.63
N ASN A 206 26.03 15.05 1.66
CA ASN A 206 26.34 14.73 0.26
C ASN A 206 27.35 15.70 -0.33
N ALA A 207 27.18 16.98 -0.03
CA ALA A 207 28.15 18.00 -0.41
C ALA A 207 29.49 17.80 0.30
N GLN A 208 29.49 17.42 1.59
CA GLN A 208 30.72 17.09 2.33
C GLN A 208 31.44 15.87 1.74
N ALA A 209 30.71 14.79 1.44
CA ALA A 209 31.29 13.58 0.83
C ALA A 209 31.92 13.86 -0.55
N LEU A 210 31.37 14.78 -1.34
CA LEU A 210 31.97 15.21 -2.62
C LEU A 210 33.23 16.08 -2.45
N LYS A 211 33.47 16.65 -1.26
CA LYS A 211 34.62 17.50 -0.94
C LYS A 211 35.82 16.72 -0.37
N GLN A 212 35.64 15.45 -0.04
CA GLN A 212 36.63 14.59 0.59
C GLN A 212 37.06 13.45 -0.36
N GLU A 213 38.04 12.64 0.03
CA GLU A 213 38.36 11.39 -0.69
C GLU A 213 37.15 10.44 -0.69
N PRO A 214 36.89 9.67 -1.77
CA PRO A 214 37.73 9.47 -2.95
C PRO A 214 37.52 10.49 -4.08
N TRP A 215 36.59 11.45 -3.95
CA TRP A 215 36.23 12.40 -5.03
C TRP A 215 37.34 13.40 -5.36
N THR A 216 38.09 13.84 -4.36
CA THR A 216 39.31 14.66 -4.55
C THR A 216 40.36 13.90 -5.36
N GLY A 217 40.53 12.59 -5.12
CA GLY A 217 41.38 11.70 -5.91
C GLY A 217 40.90 11.54 -7.35
N VAL A 218 39.58 11.47 -7.59
CA VAL A 218 39.00 11.46 -8.95
C VAL A 218 39.33 12.75 -9.71
N LEU A 219 39.23 13.91 -9.07
CA LEU A 219 39.63 15.18 -9.69
C LEU A 219 41.13 15.19 -10.03
N GLY A 220 41.97 14.67 -9.13
CA GLY A 220 43.41 14.52 -9.35
C GLY A 220 43.77 13.61 -10.54
N LEU A 221 42.94 12.61 -10.85
CA LEU A 221 43.10 11.76 -12.04
C LEU A 221 42.72 12.47 -13.35
N LEU A 222 41.84 13.48 -13.28
CA LEU A 222 41.32 14.16 -14.46
C LEU A 222 42.28 15.23 -15.01
N GLY A 223 43.12 15.87 -14.20
CA GLY A 223 44.09 16.87 -14.66
C GLY A 223 43.45 18.19 -15.11
N CYS A 224 44.08 18.90 -16.07
CA CYS A 224 43.77 20.29 -16.45
C CYS A 224 42.35 20.57 -17.01
N ASN A 225 41.61 19.54 -17.44
CA ASN A 225 40.19 19.66 -17.86
C ASN A 225 39.23 18.98 -16.86
N GLY A 226 39.68 18.73 -15.64
CA GLY A 226 38.92 17.99 -14.64
C GLY A 226 37.75 18.78 -14.05
N ASP A 227 37.89 20.09 -13.96
CA ASP A 227 36.84 21.04 -13.56
C ASP A 227 35.63 20.95 -14.50
N GLU A 228 35.85 20.98 -15.81
CA GLU A 228 34.79 20.91 -16.83
C GLU A 228 33.99 19.59 -16.73
N ILE A 229 34.70 18.47 -16.64
CA ILE A 229 34.09 17.14 -16.54
C ILE A 229 33.31 17.01 -15.22
N MET A 230 33.86 17.53 -14.12
CA MET A 230 33.19 17.52 -12.81
C MET A 230 31.93 18.39 -12.80
N LEU A 231 31.95 19.56 -13.45
CA LEU A 231 30.76 20.42 -13.58
C LEU A 231 29.64 19.70 -14.34
N ARG A 232 29.94 19.06 -15.49
CA ARG A 232 28.97 18.26 -16.25
C ARG A 232 28.39 17.12 -15.40
N LEU A 233 29.25 16.44 -14.65
CA LEU A 233 28.85 15.34 -13.78
C LEU A 233 27.89 15.80 -12.66
N LEU A 234 28.13 16.98 -12.06
CA LEU A 234 27.33 17.48 -10.94
C LEU A 234 26.02 18.18 -11.35
N PHE A 235 25.96 18.82 -12.52
CA PHE A 235 24.74 19.50 -12.99
C PHE A 235 23.78 18.57 -13.75
N ASP A 236 24.30 17.72 -14.64
CA ASP A 236 23.48 17.05 -15.65
C ASP A 236 23.24 15.56 -15.35
N CYS A 237 24.03 14.97 -14.44
CA CYS A 237 23.99 13.54 -14.14
C CYS A 237 23.47 13.24 -12.72
N GLY A 238 22.87 12.05 -12.56
CA GLY A 238 22.61 11.46 -11.25
C GLY A 238 23.74 10.54 -10.85
N ILE A 239 24.33 10.75 -9.67
CA ILE A 239 25.46 9.95 -9.18
C ILE A 239 24.99 8.99 -8.09
N TYR A 240 25.37 7.73 -8.21
CA TYR A 240 24.96 6.64 -7.31
C TYR A 240 26.16 5.86 -6.80
N THR A 241 26.44 5.95 -5.50
CA THR A 241 27.51 5.19 -4.85
C THR A 241 26.99 3.83 -4.38
N ALA A 242 27.78 2.77 -4.55
CA ALA A 242 27.41 1.43 -4.13
C ALA A 242 27.61 1.27 -2.61
N ILE A 243 26.57 0.79 -1.92
CA ILE A 243 26.68 0.29 -0.54
C ILE A 243 27.01 -1.21 -0.57
N ASP A 244 26.29 -1.96 -1.41
CA ASP A 244 26.54 -3.39 -1.67
C ASP A 244 26.37 -3.65 -3.16
N HIS A 245 27.50 -3.68 -3.89
CA HIS A 245 27.52 -3.89 -5.33
C HIS A 245 26.96 -5.26 -5.72
N ARG A 246 27.24 -6.32 -4.93
CA ARG A 246 26.80 -7.69 -5.22
C ARG A 246 25.28 -7.83 -5.12
N LYS A 247 24.64 -7.07 -4.23
CA LYS A 247 23.19 -7.05 -4.07
C LYS A 247 22.50 -5.97 -4.90
N GLY A 248 23.23 -5.11 -5.61
CA GLY A 248 22.66 -3.97 -6.33
C GLY A 248 22.03 -2.94 -5.39
N VAL A 249 22.72 -2.56 -4.32
CA VAL A 249 22.22 -1.59 -3.34
C VAL A 249 23.02 -0.30 -3.46
N TYR A 250 22.32 0.80 -3.78
CA TYR A 250 22.92 2.08 -4.14
C TYR A 250 22.35 3.25 -3.33
N TYR A 251 23.16 4.29 -3.14
CA TYR A 251 22.78 5.56 -2.53
C TYR A 251 22.99 6.72 -3.52
N GLN A 252 22.00 7.60 -3.66
CA GLN A 252 22.11 8.76 -4.56
C GLN A 252 22.78 9.93 -3.83
N ILE A 253 23.94 10.38 -4.34
CA ILE A 253 24.71 11.48 -3.76
C ILE A 253 24.44 12.83 -4.46
N SER A 254 24.24 12.82 -5.79
CA SER A 254 24.03 14.03 -6.59
C SER A 254 22.94 13.87 -7.65
N GLY A 255 22.51 14.99 -8.24
CA GLY A 255 21.46 15.07 -9.24
C GLY A 255 20.08 15.42 -8.67
N LEU A 256 19.09 15.46 -9.57
CA LEU A 256 17.68 15.51 -9.20
C LEU A 256 17.29 14.21 -8.46
N PRO A 257 16.60 14.28 -7.31
CA PRO A 257 16.15 13.10 -6.59
C PRO A 257 15.38 12.15 -7.50
N LEU A 258 15.73 10.86 -7.51
CA LEU A 258 15.05 9.86 -8.35
C LEU A 258 13.53 9.80 -8.12
N SER A 259 13.08 10.21 -6.93
CA SER A 259 11.66 10.32 -6.57
C SER A 259 10.90 11.41 -7.34
N MET A 260 11.59 12.37 -7.97
CA MET A 260 10.98 13.45 -8.75
C MET A 260 11.02 13.20 -10.26
N LEU A 261 11.85 12.26 -10.73
CA LEU A 261 11.96 11.92 -12.15
C LEU A 261 10.79 11.07 -12.65
N GLU A 262 10.48 11.22 -13.95
CA GLU A 262 9.54 10.37 -14.67
C GLU A 262 10.28 9.27 -15.45
N PRO A 263 9.71 8.07 -15.62
CA PRO A 263 10.35 6.99 -16.39
C PRO A 263 10.54 7.34 -17.87
N VAL A 264 11.67 6.91 -18.44
CA VAL A 264 12.03 7.15 -19.85
C VAL A 264 11.16 6.31 -20.79
N HIS A 265 10.61 6.92 -21.83
CA HIS A 265 9.87 6.22 -22.89
C HIS A 265 10.83 5.57 -23.88
N LYS A 266 11.09 4.26 -23.76
CA LYS A 266 11.74 3.46 -24.81
C LYS A 266 10.67 2.91 -25.77
N GLY A 267 10.04 3.79 -26.55
CA GLY A 267 9.20 3.36 -27.68
C GLY A 267 10.06 3.14 -28.95
N PRO A 268 9.66 2.27 -29.89
CA PRO A 268 10.28 2.26 -31.20
C PRO A 268 10.02 3.61 -31.87
N GLN A 269 11.09 4.36 -32.13
CA GLN A 269 11.05 5.54 -32.99
C GLN A 269 10.55 5.08 -34.37
N PRO A 270 9.49 5.67 -34.95
CA PRO A 270 9.19 5.46 -36.35
C PRO A 270 10.35 6.03 -37.15
N LYS A 271 11.10 5.15 -37.83
CA LYS A 271 12.06 5.55 -38.85
C LYS A 271 11.29 6.17 -40.02
N ASP A 272 11.92 7.19 -40.61
CA ASP A 272 11.63 7.76 -41.92
C ASP A 272 10.39 8.65 -42.04
N LEU A 273 10.55 9.94 -41.72
CA LEU A 273 10.03 11.00 -42.59
C LEU A 273 11.11 12.08 -42.76
N VAL A 274 11.75 12.00 -43.92
CA VAL A 274 12.67 13.00 -44.47
C VAL A 274 11.94 14.34 -44.58
N ILE A 275 12.27 15.30 -43.73
CA ILE A 275 11.95 16.71 -43.96
C ILE A 275 13.17 17.33 -44.63
N LYS A 276 13.04 17.59 -45.93
CA LYS A 276 14.02 18.29 -46.75
C LYS A 276 14.35 19.65 -46.12
N LYS A 277 15.65 19.92 -46.04
CA LYS A 277 16.24 21.24 -45.79
C LYS A 277 15.68 22.25 -46.79
N THR A 278 15.28 23.42 -46.30
CA THR A 278 15.31 24.67 -47.07
C THR A 278 15.91 25.76 -46.19
N VAL A 279 16.72 26.57 -46.86
CA VAL A 279 17.77 27.49 -46.40
C VAL A 279 17.17 28.76 -45.75
N PRO A 280 17.89 29.42 -44.82
CA PRO A 280 17.45 30.65 -44.18
C PRO A 280 17.69 31.87 -45.09
N ILE A 281 16.70 32.78 -45.16
CA ILE A 281 16.89 34.12 -45.73
C ILE A 281 16.46 35.16 -44.67
N SER A 282 17.33 36.15 -44.55
CA SER A 282 17.42 37.26 -43.59
C SER A 282 16.30 38.32 -43.77
N PRO A 283 16.24 39.34 -42.89
CA PRO A 283 15.06 40.15 -42.61
C PRO A 283 15.00 41.45 -43.41
N THR A 284 13.81 41.90 -43.83
CA THR A 284 13.56 43.33 -44.07
C THR A 284 12.07 43.66 -44.18
N ALA A 285 11.76 44.89 -43.74
CA ALA A 285 10.63 45.76 -44.06
C ALA A 285 9.28 45.56 -43.32
N MET A 286 8.92 46.67 -42.68
CA MET A 286 7.65 47.04 -42.08
C MET A 286 6.49 46.93 -43.09
N GLU A 287 5.30 46.56 -42.62
CA GLU A 287 4.10 47.35 -42.85
C GLU A 287 2.96 46.95 -41.91
N THR A 288 2.28 48.00 -41.46
CA THR A 288 1.28 48.11 -40.40
C THR A 288 -0.12 47.73 -40.87
N VAL A 289 -0.81 46.79 -40.20
CA VAL A 289 -2.28 46.86 -40.05
C VAL A 289 -2.70 46.27 -38.70
N SER A 290 -3.41 47.11 -37.95
CA SER A 290 -4.03 46.95 -36.63
C SER A 290 -4.99 45.77 -36.54
N LYS A 291 -4.83 44.92 -35.51
CA LYS A 291 -5.89 44.03 -35.00
C LYS A 291 -5.96 44.08 -33.48
N SER A 292 -7.16 44.41 -33.02
CA SER A 292 -7.62 44.64 -31.66
C SER A 292 -7.35 43.47 -30.69
N ASP A 293 -6.84 43.84 -29.52
CA ASP A 293 -6.77 43.01 -28.33
C ASP A 293 -8.17 42.72 -27.76
N SER A 294 -8.72 41.52 -27.99
CA SER A 294 -9.85 41.00 -27.20
C SER A 294 -10.03 39.47 -27.26
N ALA A 295 -8.95 38.69 -27.42
CA ALA A 295 -9.05 37.23 -27.58
C ALA A 295 -8.03 36.38 -26.78
N LYS A 296 -7.50 36.87 -25.65
CA LYS A 296 -6.52 36.11 -24.83
C LYS A 296 -7.10 35.35 -23.63
N ASP A 297 -8.33 35.62 -23.17
CA ASP A 297 -8.89 34.96 -21.98
C ASP A 297 -9.72 33.70 -22.24
N SER A 298 -10.03 33.36 -23.50
CA SER A 298 -10.84 32.17 -23.84
C SER A 298 -10.03 30.92 -24.18
N ALA A 299 -8.69 31.03 -24.30
CA ALA A 299 -7.82 29.93 -24.70
C ALA A 299 -7.35 29.03 -23.54
N VAL A 300 -7.44 29.48 -22.28
CA VAL A 300 -6.87 28.77 -21.12
C VAL A 300 -7.68 27.51 -20.71
N PHE A 301 -8.96 27.40 -21.11
CA PHE A 301 -9.82 26.27 -20.71
C PHE A 301 -9.92 25.10 -21.71
N ARG A 302 -9.33 25.18 -22.91
CA ARG A 302 -9.49 24.11 -23.93
C ARG A 302 -8.49 22.95 -23.85
N ASN A 303 -7.38 23.09 -23.12
CA ASN A 303 -6.34 22.05 -23.05
C ASN A 303 -6.23 21.36 -21.68
N CYS A 304 -7.35 20.98 -21.06
CA CYS A 304 -7.34 20.05 -19.93
C CYS A 304 -7.46 18.59 -20.44
N PRO A 305 -6.54 17.67 -20.09
CA PRO A 305 -6.64 16.27 -20.49
C PRO A 305 -7.88 15.61 -19.87
N SER A 306 -8.89 15.35 -20.70
CA SER A 306 -10.12 14.64 -20.29
C SER A 306 -9.81 13.20 -19.89
N TYR A 307 -10.28 12.78 -18.72
CA TYR A 307 -10.08 11.40 -18.26
C TYR A 307 -10.90 10.42 -19.10
N LYS A 308 -10.26 9.38 -19.62
CA LYS A 308 -10.96 8.29 -20.32
C LYS A 308 -11.99 7.63 -19.36
N PRO A 309 -13.20 7.25 -19.80
CA PRO A 309 -14.23 6.66 -18.93
C PRO A 309 -13.79 5.42 -18.14
N ASN A 310 -12.85 4.63 -18.67
CA ASN A 310 -12.30 3.47 -17.96
C ASN A 310 -11.36 3.84 -16.79
N SER A 311 -10.89 5.09 -16.75
CA SER A 311 -10.07 5.59 -15.66
C SER A 311 -10.89 6.06 -14.46
N ILE A 312 -12.17 6.34 -14.66
CA ILE A 312 -13.07 6.92 -13.65
C ILE A 312 -13.75 5.81 -12.85
N VAL A 313 -13.52 5.81 -11.53
CA VAL A 313 -14.00 4.78 -10.60
C VAL A 313 -14.90 5.41 -9.53
N PHE A 314 -15.98 4.73 -9.17
CA PHE A 314 -16.90 5.17 -8.12
C PHE A 314 -16.26 5.11 -6.73
N PRO A 315 -16.37 6.16 -5.89
CA PRO A 315 -15.75 6.21 -4.56
C PRO A 315 -16.54 5.41 -3.51
N ARG A 316 -16.65 4.10 -3.72
CA ARG A 316 -17.44 3.15 -2.92
C ARG A 316 -17.15 3.19 -1.42
N ARG A 317 -15.91 3.53 -1.03
CA ARG A 317 -15.52 3.72 0.39
C ARG A 317 -16.41 4.71 1.16
N ARG A 318 -17.13 5.62 0.48
CA ARG A 318 -18.06 6.59 1.11
C ARG A 318 -19.29 5.93 1.74
N MET A 319 -19.66 4.72 1.31
CA MET A 319 -20.79 3.97 1.89
C MET A 319 -20.43 3.25 3.21
N LEU A 320 -19.15 3.07 3.51
CA LEU A 320 -18.70 2.27 4.66
C LEU A 320 -18.72 3.07 5.98
N TYR A 321 -19.03 2.39 7.08
CA TYR A 321 -18.97 2.89 8.47
C TYR A 321 -19.74 4.21 8.69
N ALA A 322 -20.85 4.39 7.98
CA ALA A 322 -21.65 5.58 8.10
C ALA A 322 -22.45 5.56 9.41
N PRO A 323 -22.48 6.66 10.20
CA PRO A 323 -23.39 6.76 11.32
C PRO A 323 -24.84 6.93 10.83
N PRO A 324 -25.84 6.54 11.64
CA PRO A 324 -27.24 6.83 11.33
C PRO A 324 -27.49 8.33 11.24
N THR A 325 -28.39 8.72 10.34
CA THR A 325 -28.92 10.08 10.31
C THR A 325 -30.12 10.14 11.23
N LEU A 326 -30.15 11.11 12.14
CA LEU A 326 -31.21 11.27 13.12
C LEU A 326 -32.05 12.49 12.76
N ASN A 327 -33.36 12.35 12.83
CA ASN A 327 -34.29 13.46 12.70
C ASN A 327 -34.29 14.34 13.97
N SER A 328 -35.04 15.44 13.94
CA SER A 328 -35.18 16.35 15.09
C SER A 328 -35.70 15.66 16.36
N LYS A 329 -36.48 14.58 16.22
CA LYS A 329 -37.01 13.75 17.32
C LYS A 329 -36.04 12.64 17.77
N GLY A 330 -34.81 12.59 17.25
CA GLY A 330 -33.80 11.57 17.59
C GLY A 330 -34.06 10.17 17.05
N LYS A 331 -35.07 9.99 16.18
CA LYS A 331 -35.34 8.73 15.45
C LYS A 331 -34.51 8.66 14.17
N ILE A 332 -34.24 7.44 13.71
CA ILE A 332 -33.45 7.18 12.49
C ILE A 332 -34.26 7.61 11.25
N GLU A 333 -33.63 8.39 10.38
CA GLU A 333 -34.19 8.83 9.10
C GLU A 333 -33.75 7.87 7.98
N TYR A 334 -34.71 7.23 7.32
CA TYR A 334 -34.47 6.28 6.21
C TYR A 334 -34.61 6.97 4.84
N GLY A 335 -33.81 6.53 3.86
CA GLY A 335 -33.84 7.07 2.50
C GLY A 335 -32.87 8.23 2.24
N LEU A 336 -33.14 9.06 1.23
CA LEU A 336 -32.29 10.23 0.95
C LEU A 336 -32.63 11.35 1.94
N THR A 337 -31.70 11.63 2.86
CA THR A 337 -31.86 12.59 3.97
C THR A 337 -31.91 14.04 3.51
N ASN A 338 -32.34 14.96 4.37
CA ASN A 338 -32.36 16.42 4.15
C ASN A 338 -31.02 17.06 3.69
N ARG A 339 -29.90 16.36 3.85
CA ARG A 339 -28.59 16.79 3.32
C ARG A 339 -28.48 16.64 1.80
N HIS A 340 -29.25 15.74 1.20
CA HIS A 340 -29.21 15.47 -0.22
C HIS A 340 -29.89 16.60 -1.00
N VAL A 341 -29.40 16.90 -2.21
CA VAL A 341 -29.95 17.99 -3.04
C VAL A 341 -31.43 17.76 -3.41
N LEU A 342 -31.84 16.51 -3.64
CA LEU A 342 -33.24 16.18 -3.98
C LEU A 342 -34.24 16.52 -2.87
N SER A 343 -33.82 16.44 -1.60
CA SER A 343 -34.67 16.77 -0.45
C SER A 343 -34.76 18.27 -0.20
N ARG A 344 -33.82 19.06 -0.76
CA ARG A 344 -33.74 20.52 -0.60
C ARG A 344 -34.46 21.30 -1.70
N CYS A 345 -34.66 20.72 -2.88
CA CYS A 345 -35.23 21.41 -4.04
C CYS A 345 -36.69 20.99 -4.28
N SER A 346 -37.63 21.95 -4.26
CA SER A 346 -39.03 21.76 -4.63
C SER A 346 -39.19 21.65 -6.16
N PRO A 347 -40.15 20.83 -6.66
CA PRO A 347 -40.46 20.72 -8.08
C PRO A 347 -41.23 21.94 -8.62
N ASP A 348 -41.81 22.77 -7.76
CA ASP A 348 -42.73 23.85 -8.16
C ASP A 348 -41.99 25.10 -8.67
N SER A 349 -40.67 25.16 -8.45
CA SER A 349 -39.83 26.26 -8.90
C SER A 349 -38.85 25.84 -10.00
N MET A 350 -38.91 26.51 -11.14
CA MET A 350 -37.99 26.29 -12.27
C MET A 350 -36.54 26.57 -11.88
N SER A 351 -36.28 27.60 -11.05
CA SER A 351 -34.93 27.95 -10.60
C SER A 351 -34.29 26.83 -9.76
N GLN A 352 -35.08 26.14 -8.93
CA GLN A 352 -34.63 25.01 -8.11
C GLN A 352 -34.39 23.75 -8.97
N SER A 353 -35.19 23.54 -10.02
CA SER A 353 -34.97 22.48 -11.00
C SER A 353 -33.65 22.69 -11.76
N VAL A 354 -33.36 23.93 -12.18
CA VAL A 354 -32.08 24.30 -12.82
C VAL A 354 -30.91 24.17 -11.84
N HIS A 355 -31.11 24.48 -10.55
CA HIS A 355 -30.09 24.23 -9.52
C HIS A 355 -29.74 22.75 -9.40
N LEU A 356 -30.74 21.86 -9.38
CA LEU A 356 -30.52 20.42 -9.38
C LEU A 356 -29.80 19.93 -10.65
N MET A 357 -30.08 20.52 -11.82
CA MET A 357 -29.34 20.22 -13.05
C MET A 357 -27.84 20.55 -12.95
N LYS A 358 -27.44 21.57 -12.17
CA LYS A 358 -26.02 21.85 -11.91
C LYS A 358 -25.33 20.73 -11.13
N TYR A 359 -26.08 19.96 -10.34
CA TYR A 359 -25.57 18.76 -9.66
C TYR A 359 -25.46 17.56 -10.60
N ILE A 360 -26.46 17.35 -11.47
CA ILE A 360 -26.50 16.22 -12.41
C ILE A 360 -25.51 16.39 -13.57
N PHE A 361 -25.39 17.61 -14.11
CA PHE A 361 -24.66 17.93 -15.35
C PHE A 361 -23.63 19.07 -15.18
N PRO A 362 -22.74 19.02 -14.18
CA PRO A 362 -21.86 20.15 -13.83
C PRO A 362 -21.01 20.67 -14.98
N LYS A 363 -20.48 19.80 -15.84
CA LYS A 363 -19.57 20.22 -16.91
C LYS A 363 -20.25 21.15 -17.90
N HIS A 364 -21.54 20.91 -18.17
CA HIS A 364 -22.35 21.73 -19.07
C HIS A 364 -22.67 23.11 -18.49
N PHE A 365 -22.53 23.28 -17.17
CA PHE A 365 -22.61 24.56 -16.49
C PHE A 365 -21.22 25.13 -16.15
N GLY A 366 -20.13 24.61 -16.72
CA GLY A 366 -18.77 25.09 -16.45
C GLY A 366 -18.25 24.80 -15.04
N LEU A 367 -18.88 23.88 -14.31
CA LEU A 367 -18.47 23.48 -12.97
C LEU A 367 -17.46 22.33 -13.02
N HIS A 368 -16.63 22.21 -11.99
CA HIS A 368 -15.58 21.19 -11.94
C HIS A 368 -16.19 19.79 -11.80
N ASN A 369 -15.84 18.85 -12.66
CA ASN A 369 -16.34 17.47 -12.62
C ASN A 369 -15.19 16.45 -12.63
N VAL A 370 -15.51 15.20 -12.36
CA VAL A 370 -14.62 14.03 -12.38
C VAL A 370 -13.90 13.85 -13.72
N PHE A 371 -14.55 14.25 -14.82
CA PHE A 371 -13.98 14.21 -16.17
C PHE A 371 -12.95 15.31 -16.44
N THR A 372 -12.94 16.39 -15.64
CA THR A 372 -12.07 17.57 -15.79
C THR A 372 -11.05 17.74 -14.64
N SER A 373 -10.98 16.79 -13.71
CA SER A 373 -10.19 16.92 -12.48
C SER A 373 -8.69 16.74 -12.69
N THR A 374 -7.90 17.80 -12.62
CA THR A 374 -6.46 17.67 -12.32
C THR A 374 -6.32 17.13 -10.89
N GLN A 375 -5.39 16.20 -10.63
CA GLN A 375 -5.21 15.65 -9.28
C GLN A 375 -4.76 16.78 -8.34
N SER A 376 -5.68 17.40 -7.60
CA SER A 376 -5.33 18.41 -6.62
C SER A 376 -4.78 17.74 -5.36
N SER A 377 -3.59 18.18 -4.93
CA SER A 377 -2.92 17.75 -3.69
C SER A 377 -3.80 17.98 -2.43
N GLU A 378 -4.87 18.77 -2.56
CA GLU A 378 -5.76 19.20 -1.49
C GLU A 378 -6.67 18.09 -0.95
N ASN A 379 -6.94 17.02 -1.72
CA ASN A 379 -7.84 15.95 -1.31
C ASN A 379 -7.10 14.61 -1.15
N ALA A 380 -7.28 13.94 0.00
CA ALA A 380 -6.82 12.56 0.22
C ALA A 380 -7.56 11.52 -0.67
N GLN A 381 -8.55 11.96 -1.46
CA GLN A 381 -9.37 11.15 -2.36
C GLN A 381 -9.09 11.55 -3.82
N PRO A 382 -9.21 10.62 -4.80
CA PRO A 382 -8.94 10.92 -6.22
C PRO A 382 -9.85 12.01 -6.80
N TYR A 383 -11.03 12.20 -6.20
CA TYR A 383 -12.04 13.16 -6.62
C TYR A 383 -12.60 13.90 -5.40
N LYS A 384 -12.99 15.16 -5.60
CA LYS A 384 -13.70 15.99 -4.61
C LYS A 384 -15.01 15.31 -4.18
N ASP A 385 -15.47 15.61 -2.97
CA ASP A 385 -16.82 15.22 -2.53
C ASP A 385 -17.83 16.17 -3.15
N TYR A 386 -18.69 15.65 -4.04
CA TYR A 386 -19.70 16.43 -4.76
C TYR A 386 -21.06 16.42 -4.06
N SER A 387 -21.13 15.89 -2.83
CA SER A 387 -22.37 15.87 -2.03
C SER A 387 -22.91 17.28 -1.73
N SER A 388 -22.03 18.28 -1.62
CA SER A 388 -22.40 19.70 -1.51
C SER A 388 -21.56 20.54 -2.46
N ARG A 389 -22.23 21.34 -3.31
CA ARG A 389 -21.58 22.20 -4.31
C ARG A 389 -22.03 23.65 -4.21
N GLU A 390 -22.73 24.02 -3.14
CA GLU A 390 -23.34 25.35 -3.01
C GLU A 390 -22.30 26.47 -3.15
N VAL A 391 -21.18 26.39 -2.45
CA VAL A 391 -20.10 27.41 -2.53
C VAL A 391 -19.52 27.53 -3.94
N GLU A 392 -19.39 26.41 -4.65
CA GLU A 392 -18.87 26.40 -6.03
C GLU A 392 -19.88 27.00 -7.01
N ILE A 393 -21.16 26.67 -6.84
CA ILE A 393 -22.26 27.21 -7.63
C ILE A 393 -22.44 28.71 -7.38
N SER A 394 -22.37 29.17 -6.13
CA SER A 394 -22.46 30.59 -5.77
C SER A 394 -21.34 31.40 -6.43
N ARG A 395 -20.08 30.97 -6.29
CA ARG A 395 -18.93 31.63 -6.94
C ARG A 395 -19.06 31.68 -8.46
N ALA A 396 -19.51 30.60 -9.08
CA ALA A 396 -19.71 30.55 -10.53
C ALA A 396 -20.86 31.48 -10.99
N ASN A 397 -21.90 31.64 -10.18
CA ASN A 397 -22.97 32.60 -10.47
C ASN A 397 -22.48 34.05 -10.30
N GLU A 398 -21.73 34.35 -9.23
CA GLU A 398 -21.13 35.67 -8.97
C GLU A 398 -20.18 36.09 -10.10
N GLN A 399 -19.32 35.18 -10.59
CA GLN A 399 -18.43 35.43 -11.72
C GLN A 399 -19.19 35.72 -13.02
N ARG A 400 -20.34 35.07 -13.25
CA ARG A 400 -21.17 35.35 -14.42
C ARG A 400 -21.91 36.67 -14.31
N GLN A 401 -22.36 37.02 -13.11
CA GLN A 401 -23.00 38.30 -12.84
C GLN A 401 -22.01 39.45 -13.05
N SER A 402 -20.78 39.32 -12.56
CA SER A 402 -19.74 40.33 -12.79
C SER A 402 -19.30 40.43 -14.26
N GLN A 403 -19.28 39.33 -15.02
CA GLN A 403 -19.05 39.36 -16.47
C GLN A 403 -20.22 40.02 -17.23
N ALA A 404 -21.46 39.76 -16.84
CA ALA A 404 -22.64 40.38 -17.46
C ALA A 404 -22.71 41.89 -17.18
N GLN A 405 -22.32 42.32 -15.98
CA GLN A 405 -22.19 43.74 -15.63
C GLN A 405 -21.08 44.45 -16.42
N ARG A 406 -19.98 43.75 -16.74
CA ARG A 406 -18.89 44.29 -17.58
C ARG A 406 -19.19 44.37 -19.08
N SER A 407 -20.23 43.68 -19.55
CA SER A 407 -20.59 43.59 -20.98
C SER A 407 -21.74 44.51 -21.41
N GLY A 408 -22.16 45.45 -20.55
CA GLY A 408 -23.00 46.59 -20.95
C GLY A 408 -24.43 46.27 -21.36
N ALA A 409 -24.97 45.10 -21.01
CA ALA A 409 -26.37 44.77 -21.27
C ALA A 409 -27.29 45.32 -20.17
N HIS A 410 -27.60 46.62 -20.22
CA HIS A 410 -28.71 47.19 -19.48
C HIS A 410 -30.03 46.75 -20.12
N SER A 411 -30.59 45.63 -19.66
CA SER A 411 -32.03 45.39 -19.83
C SER A 411 -32.74 45.92 -18.58
N THR A 412 -33.12 47.19 -18.61
CA THR A 412 -34.17 47.77 -17.78
C THR A 412 -35.50 47.15 -18.20
N GLY A 413 -35.88 46.07 -17.55
CA GLY A 413 -37.15 45.40 -17.74
C GLY A 413 -37.39 44.49 -16.56
N THR A 414 -38.61 44.55 -16.03
CA THR A 414 -39.15 43.68 -14.97
C THR A 414 -38.69 42.23 -15.12
N PRO A 415 -38.51 41.47 -14.02
CA PRO A 415 -38.03 40.09 -14.05
C PRO A 415 -39.11 39.17 -14.64
N ASN A 416 -39.30 39.21 -15.97
CA ASN A 416 -40.15 38.28 -16.68
C ASN A 416 -39.54 36.86 -16.55
N GLU A 417 -40.35 35.94 -16.03
CA GLU A 417 -40.02 34.53 -15.74
C GLU A 417 -39.48 33.76 -16.97
N SER A 418 -39.60 34.32 -18.17
CA SER A 418 -39.10 33.82 -19.46
C SER A 418 -37.57 33.80 -19.60
N GLY A 419 -36.82 34.52 -18.74
CA GLY A 419 -35.34 34.57 -18.77
C GLY A 419 -34.62 33.28 -18.32
N GLY A 420 -35.34 32.31 -17.76
CA GLY A 420 -34.76 31.06 -17.25
C GLY A 420 -34.15 30.15 -18.33
N PHE A 421 -34.70 30.14 -19.54
CA PHE A 421 -34.27 29.24 -20.63
C PHE A 421 -32.94 29.63 -21.28
N ASN A 422 -32.52 30.90 -21.17
CA ASN A 422 -31.22 31.36 -21.67
C ASN A 422 -30.06 30.95 -20.76
N ARG A 423 -30.33 30.57 -19.51
CA ARG A 423 -29.32 30.06 -18.56
C ARG A 423 -29.08 28.54 -18.67
N ILE A 424 -29.93 27.81 -19.40
CA ILE A 424 -29.84 26.34 -19.56
C ILE A 424 -29.17 26.00 -20.90
N PRO A 425 -28.12 25.14 -20.90
CA PRO A 425 -27.51 24.67 -22.14
C PRO A 425 -28.54 24.08 -23.11
N ARG A 426 -28.50 24.46 -24.41
CA ARG A 426 -29.51 24.07 -25.42
C ARG A 426 -29.85 22.58 -25.42
N ARG A 427 -28.85 21.72 -25.29
CA ARG A 427 -28.99 20.24 -25.27
C ARG A 427 -29.63 19.66 -24.01
N LEU A 428 -29.71 20.43 -22.92
CA LEU A 428 -30.30 19.99 -21.64
C LEU A 428 -31.72 20.52 -21.42
N ARG A 429 -32.25 21.34 -22.34
CA ARG A 429 -33.61 21.91 -22.20
C ARG A 429 -34.69 20.82 -22.09
N ARG A 430 -34.59 19.75 -22.89
CA ARG A 430 -35.51 18.59 -22.83
C ARG A 430 -35.35 17.74 -21.55
N ALA A 431 -34.23 17.89 -20.81
CA ALA A 431 -34.01 17.16 -19.57
C ALA A 431 -34.70 17.82 -18.37
N VAL A 432 -35.14 19.08 -18.47
CA VAL A 432 -35.79 19.81 -17.37
C VAL A 432 -37.04 19.08 -16.88
N ASP A 433 -37.92 18.68 -17.80
CA ASP A 433 -39.15 17.94 -17.47
C ASP A 433 -38.86 16.62 -16.77
N LEU A 434 -37.76 15.96 -17.17
CA LEU A 434 -37.32 14.70 -16.55
C LEU A 434 -36.77 14.92 -15.14
N VAL A 435 -36.12 16.06 -14.88
CA VAL A 435 -35.64 16.45 -13.56
C VAL A 435 -36.80 16.83 -12.64
N GLN A 436 -37.81 17.56 -13.13
CA GLN A 436 -39.03 17.83 -12.36
C GLN A 436 -39.78 16.53 -12.03
N LYS A 437 -39.89 15.59 -12.98
CA LYS A 437 -40.44 14.25 -12.73
C LYS A 437 -39.64 13.48 -11.67
N LEU A 438 -38.31 13.57 -11.68
CA LEU A 438 -37.44 12.99 -10.66
C LEU A 438 -37.73 13.58 -9.27
N GLN A 439 -37.89 14.90 -9.14
CA GLN A 439 -38.25 15.56 -7.88
C GLN A 439 -39.64 15.16 -7.38
N LYS A 440 -40.66 15.16 -8.24
CA LYS A 440 -42.03 14.72 -7.89
C LYS A 440 -42.04 13.25 -7.44
N ARG A 441 -41.28 12.39 -8.12
CA ARG A 441 -41.12 10.97 -7.74
C ARG A 441 -40.39 10.79 -6.41
N HIS A 442 -39.36 11.59 -6.14
CA HIS A 442 -38.69 11.59 -4.84
C HIS A 442 -39.64 11.90 -3.69
N LYS A 443 -40.46 12.97 -3.81
CA LYS A 443 -41.45 13.36 -2.80
C LYS A 443 -42.48 12.24 -2.51
N ARG A 444 -42.83 11.42 -3.51
CA ARG A 444 -43.78 10.30 -3.39
C ARG A 444 -43.14 8.98 -2.96
N CYS A 445 -41.81 8.89 -2.89
CA CYS A 445 -41.11 7.64 -2.65
C CYS A 445 -41.01 7.35 -1.14
N SER A 446 -41.82 6.40 -0.64
CA SER A 446 -41.67 5.91 0.73
C SER A 446 -40.49 4.92 0.83
N TYR A 447 -39.33 5.43 1.24
CA TYR A 447 -38.13 4.61 1.43
C TYR A 447 -38.25 3.62 2.59
N ALA A 448 -38.94 4.01 3.67
CA ALA A 448 -39.12 3.15 4.85
C ALA A 448 -39.96 1.91 4.53
N GLU A 449 -41.06 2.06 3.77
CA GLU A 449 -41.91 0.92 3.37
C GLU A 449 -41.20 0.00 2.38
N LEU A 450 -40.41 0.56 1.45
CA LEU A 450 -39.54 -0.24 0.59
C LEU A 450 -38.51 -1.03 1.39
N LEU A 451 -37.93 -0.43 2.44
CA LEU A 451 -36.96 -1.09 3.29
C LEU A 451 -37.61 -2.24 4.06
N ARG A 452 -38.78 -2.01 4.65
CA ARG A 452 -39.55 -3.05 5.37
C ARG A 452 -39.91 -4.23 4.46
N TYR A 453 -40.34 -3.96 3.23
CA TYR A 453 -40.73 -5.00 2.29
C TYR A 453 -39.54 -5.83 1.79
N TYR A 454 -38.45 -5.18 1.34
CA TYR A 454 -37.32 -5.88 0.73
C TYR A 454 -36.28 -6.37 1.73
N CYS A 455 -36.22 -5.76 2.91
CA CYS A 455 -35.32 -6.11 4.01
C CYS A 455 -36.11 -6.24 5.34
N PRO A 456 -37.06 -7.20 5.46
CA PRO A 456 -37.81 -7.38 6.70
C PRO A 456 -36.89 -7.81 7.85
N LEU A 457 -37.10 -7.26 9.04
CA LEU A 457 -36.33 -7.61 10.25
C LEU A 457 -36.54 -9.08 10.65
N ASP A 458 -37.77 -9.59 10.50
CA ASP A 458 -38.14 -10.98 10.81
C ASP A 458 -37.44 -11.99 9.87
N SER A 459 -37.12 -11.55 8.65
CA SER A 459 -36.40 -12.36 7.66
C SER A 459 -34.87 -12.24 7.73
N SER A 460 -34.35 -11.24 8.45
CA SER A 460 -32.94 -10.79 8.36
C SER A 460 -32.16 -10.83 9.68
N GLY A 461 -32.62 -11.63 10.64
CA GLY A 461 -31.88 -11.94 11.87
C GLY A 461 -32.10 -13.38 12.35
N PRO A 462 -31.46 -13.77 13.47
CA PRO A 462 -31.63 -15.10 14.06
C PRO A 462 -33.06 -15.38 14.56
N TRP A 463 -33.95 -14.38 14.53
CA TRP A 463 -35.40 -14.49 14.74
C TRP A 463 -36.09 -15.50 13.81
N LYS A 464 -35.41 -15.90 12.73
CA LYS A 464 -35.82 -16.99 11.82
C LYS A 464 -35.80 -18.38 12.47
N TYR A 465 -35.09 -18.53 13.59
CA TYR A 465 -35.00 -19.77 14.37
C TYR A 465 -35.85 -19.65 15.64
N GLY A 466 -37.17 -19.61 15.48
CA GLY A 466 -38.20 -19.94 16.49
C GLY A 466 -38.15 -19.21 17.84
N VAL A 467 -39.07 -18.26 18.02
CA VAL A 467 -39.80 -18.12 19.30
C VAL A 467 -41.13 -18.82 19.07
N ASP A 468 -41.23 -20.10 19.41
CA ASP A 468 -42.53 -20.72 19.67
C ASP A 468 -43.02 -20.17 21.01
N ASN A 469 -43.76 -19.07 20.96
CA ASN A 469 -44.80 -18.77 21.93
C ASN A 469 -46.12 -18.76 21.17
N SER A 470 -46.53 -19.94 20.72
CA SER A 470 -47.92 -20.23 20.36
C SER A 470 -48.43 -21.39 21.21
N GLN A 471 -48.68 -21.10 22.49
CA GLN A 471 -49.83 -21.68 23.18
C GLN A 471 -50.62 -20.52 23.78
N ASN A 472 -51.62 -20.09 23.00
CA ASN A 472 -52.92 -19.68 23.47
C ASN A 472 -53.79 -19.44 22.24
N GLU A 473 -54.29 -20.54 21.67
CA GLU A 473 -55.56 -20.50 20.97
C GLU A 473 -56.65 -20.12 21.97
N ARG A 474 -57.38 -19.05 21.67
CA ARG A 474 -58.83 -18.93 21.92
C ARG A 474 -59.38 -17.81 21.01
N THR A 475 -60.15 -18.24 20.03
CA THR A 475 -60.96 -17.43 19.10
C THR A 475 -62.29 -17.00 19.79
N PRO A 476 -63.18 -16.22 19.15
CA PRO A 476 -63.33 -14.77 19.33
C PRO A 476 -64.67 -14.34 19.97
N GLY A 477 -64.73 -13.12 20.54
CA GLY A 477 -65.96 -12.55 21.10
C GLY A 477 -65.94 -11.01 21.24
N SER A 478 -66.28 -10.33 20.15
CA SER A 478 -67.12 -9.11 20.04
C SER A 478 -67.18 -8.05 21.18
N LYS A 479 -66.72 -6.83 20.80
CA LYS A 479 -67.32 -5.48 21.00
C LYS A 479 -67.20 -4.68 22.33
N SER A 480 -66.96 -3.37 22.11
CA SER A 480 -67.08 -2.18 23.00
C SER A 480 -66.04 -2.06 24.11
N SER A 481 -65.52 -0.91 24.51
CA SER A 481 -65.66 0.51 24.15
C SER A 481 -64.45 1.25 24.76
N ALA A 482 -64.00 2.33 24.11
CA ALA A 482 -63.12 3.34 24.72
C ALA A 482 -63.88 4.14 25.82
N PRO A 483 -63.31 5.16 26.52
CA PRO A 483 -61.98 5.80 26.39
C PRO A 483 -61.28 6.19 27.73
N GLU A 484 -60.20 6.99 27.63
CA GLU A 484 -59.53 7.84 28.68
C GLU A 484 -58.61 7.15 29.70
N ASP A 485 -57.53 7.74 30.23
CA ASP A 485 -56.57 8.79 29.82
C ASP A 485 -55.36 8.66 30.79
N PHE A 486 -54.22 9.25 30.40
CA PHE A 486 -52.96 9.59 31.14
C PHE A 486 -52.85 9.24 32.66
N VAL A 487 -51.71 8.75 33.18
CA VAL A 487 -50.54 9.57 33.59
C VAL A 487 -49.36 8.69 34.09
N THR A 488 -48.16 9.22 33.82
CA THR A 488 -46.78 8.98 34.29
C THR A 488 -46.47 8.08 35.51
N GLN A 489 -45.40 7.25 35.44
CA GLN A 489 -44.11 7.49 36.14
C GLN A 489 -43.06 6.37 35.96
N LEU A 490 -41.79 6.79 35.99
CA LEU A 490 -40.57 5.97 36.12
C LEU A 490 -40.56 5.17 37.43
N ARG A 491 -40.09 3.92 37.39
CA ARG A 491 -39.41 3.30 38.54
C ARG A 491 -38.11 2.62 38.12
N VAL A 492 -37.03 3.19 38.63
CA VAL A 492 -35.69 2.61 38.78
C VAL A 492 -35.74 1.61 39.93
N PRO A 493 -34.99 0.48 39.89
CA PRO A 493 -34.56 -0.18 41.11
C PRO A 493 -33.07 0.10 41.37
N THR A 494 -32.84 0.72 42.52
CA THR A 494 -31.55 0.96 43.17
C THR A 494 -31.00 -0.33 43.81
N HIS A 495 -29.68 -0.34 44.02
CA HIS A 495 -28.85 -1.38 44.63
C HIS A 495 -29.29 -1.90 46.00
N THR A 496 -28.99 -3.18 46.28
CA THR A 496 -28.58 -3.67 47.61
C THR A 496 -27.46 -4.72 47.47
N HIS A 497 -26.39 -4.53 48.25
CA HIS A 497 -25.43 -5.57 48.66
C HIS A 497 -26.21 -6.68 49.44
N THR A 498 -25.78 -7.93 49.62
CA THR A 498 -24.62 -8.44 50.40
C THR A 498 -24.62 -9.98 50.32
N SER A 499 -23.42 -10.58 50.39
CA SER A 499 -23.02 -11.83 51.08
C SER A 499 -23.80 -13.15 50.92
N GLN A 500 -23.06 -14.23 50.58
CA GLN A 500 -23.16 -15.61 51.14
C GLN A 500 -22.03 -16.46 50.53
N THR A 501 -20.86 -16.61 51.16
CA THR A 501 -20.43 -17.68 52.09
C THR A 501 -20.79 -19.13 51.73
N LEU A 502 -19.74 -19.96 51.74
CA LEU A 502 -19.69 -21.42 51.64
C LEU A 502 -20.56 -22.10 52.71
N GLN A 503 -21.17 -23.24 52.35
CA GLN A 503 -21.24 -24.41 53.22
C GLN A 503 -21.41 -25.70 52.41
N GLU A 504 -20.61 -26.69 52.82
CA GLU A 504 -20.59 -28.09 52.39
C GLU A 504 -21.81 -28.85 52.92
N GLY A 505 -22.14 -29.97 52.28
CA GLY A 505 -23.12 -30.93 52.79
C GLY A 505 -23.25 -32.15 51.86
N GLN A 506 -22.60 -33.24 52.27
CA GLN A 506 -22.66 -34.58 51.67
C GLN A 506 -24.06 -35.21 51.84
N GLN A 507 -24.47 -36.04 50.89
CA GLN A 507 -25.04 -37.37 51.18
C GLN A 507 -25.08 -38.25 49.92
N LEU A 508 -24.51 -39.44 50.05
CA LEU A 508 -24.68 -40.58 49.16
C LEU A 508 -26.04 -41.21 49.41
N ASP A 509 -26.70 -41.75 48.37
CA ASP A 509 -27.26 -43.10 48.44
C ASP A 509 -27.57 -43.69 47.05
N THR A 510 -27.50 -45.01 47.02
CA THR A 510 -27.28 -45.91 45.90
C THR A 510 -28.55 -46.43 45.21
N SER A 511 -28.37 -46.83 43.94
CA SER A 511 -28.91 -48.04 43.28
C SER A 511 -29.95 -47.89 42.14
N ASN A 512 -29.49 -48.39 40.98
CA ASN A 512 -30.14 -49.20 39.95
C ASN A 512 -31.18 -48.66 38.93
N VAL A 513 -30.69 -48.66 37.67
CA VAL A 513 -31.26 -49.34 36.48
C VAL A 513 -32.41 -48.63 35.73
N GLN A 514 -32.05 -47.92 34.65
CA GLN A 514 -32.41 -48.27 33.26
C GLN A 514 -31.85 -47.24 32.26
N ASN A 515 -31.21 -47.74 31.19
CA ASN A 515 -30.81 -46.96 30.03
C ASN A 515 -32.02 -46.27 29.37
N PRO A 516 -31.86 -45.02 28.91
CA PRO A 516 -32.34 -44.67 27.59
C PRO A 516 -31.21 -44.11 26.72
N ALA A 517 -31.32 -44.44 25.43
CA ALA A 517 -30.44 -44.12 24.31
C ALA A 517 -29.87 -42.68 24.32
N PRO A 518 -28.71 -42.44 23.66
CA PRO A 518 -28.13 -41.11 23.56
C PRO A 518 -29.10 -40.17 22.83
N GLN A 519 -29.87 -39.40 23.59
CA GLN A 519 -30.56 -38.24 23.07
C GLN A 519 -29.48 -37.27 22.61
N ASN A 520 -29.36 -37.12 21.29
CA ASN A 520 -28.60 -36.07 20.65
C ASN A 520 -29.07 -34.74 21.24
N ILE A 521 -28.34 -34.21 22.22
CA ILE A 521 -28.44 -32.82 22.62
C ILE A 521 -27.93 -32.02 21.43
N ILE A 522 -28.85 -31.69 20.51
CA ILE A 522 -28.61 -30.72 19.46
C ILE A 522 -28.34 -29.40 20.19
N SER A 523 -27.06 -29.13 20.42
CA SER A 523 -26.59 -27.90 21.00
C SER A 523 -27.05 -26.77 20.10
N ARG A 524 -27.99 -25.93 20.58
CA ARG A 524 -28.50 -24.77 19.85
C ARG A 524 -27.29 -23.94 19.36
N PRO A 525 -27.19 -23.63 18.06
CA PRO A 525 -26.02 -22.94 17.53
C PRO A 525 -25.89 -21.56 18.16
N LYS A 526 -24.73 -21.29 18.76
CA LYS A 526 -24.38 -20.00 19.38
C LYS A 526 -24.51 -18.88 18.33
N LEU A 527 -25.52 -18.02 18.50
CA LEU A 527 -25.83 -16.92 17.59
C LEU A 527 -24.63 -15.97 17.41
N ARG A 528 -24.28 -15.65 16.17
CA ARG A 528 -23.14 -14.76 15.84
C ARG A 528 -23.66 -13.37 15.50
N LEU A 529 -22.84 -12.34 15.78
CA LEU A 529 -23.20 -10.96 15.47
C LEU A 529 -23.46 -10.73 13.96
N THR A 530 -22.77 -11.50 13.11
CA THR A 530 -22.95 -11.46 11.65
C THR A 530 -24.30 -11.98 11.17
N ASP A 531 -25.02 -12.74 11.98
CA ASP A 531 -26.28 -13.37 11.60
C ASP A 531 -27.44 -12.35 11.60
N HIS A 532 -27.25 -11.21 12.27
CA HIS A 532 -28.15 -10.04 12.23
C HIS A 532 -27.95 -9.14 11.00
N ALA A 533 -27.05 -9.52 10.07
CA ALA A 533 -26.81 -8.74 8.87
C ALA A 533 -27.83 -9.04 7.78
N THR A 534 -28.34 -8.00 7.13
CA THR A 534 -29.20 -8.15 5.95
C THR A 534 -28.42 -8.73 4.78
N PRO A 535 -28.92 -9.77 4.10
CA PRO A 535 -28.27 -10.34 2.93
C PRO A 535 -28.07 -9.31 1.81
N ALA A 536 -26.91 -9.34 1.16
CA ALA A 536 -26.60 -8.43 0.05
C ALA A 536 -27.63 -8.47 -1.11
N PRO A 537 -28.21 -9.63 -1.50
CA PRO A 537 -29.26 -9.68 -2.52
C PRO A 537 -30.52 -8.88 -2.14
N SER A 538 -30.92 -8.89 -0.87
CA SER A 538 -32.06 -8.11 -0.35
C SER A 538 -31.78 -6.61 -0.41
N VAL A 539 -30.58 -6.20 0.02
CA VAL A 539 -30.12 -4.79 -0.10
C VAL A 539 -30.09 -4.35 -1.56
N SER A 540 -29.64 -5.22 -2.46
CA SER A 540 -29.67 -4.99 -3.91
C SER A 540 -31.10 -4.87 -4.45
N ALA A 541 -32.03 -5.71 -4.01
CA ALA A 541 -33.44 -5.63 -4.39
C ALA A 541 -34.07 -4.30 -3.94
N PHE A 542 -33.83 -3.91 -2.68
CA PHE A 542 -34.22 -2.60 -2.14
C PHE A 542 -33.68 -1.45 -2.98
N CYS A 543 -32.36 -1.42 -3.26
CA CYS A 543 -31.75 -0.36 -4.05
C CYS A 543 -32.32 -0.29 -5.47
N ARG A 544 -32.52 -1.45 -6.13
CA ARG A 544 -33.11 -1.51 -7.48
C ARG A 544 -34.56 -1.02 -7.49
N ALA A 545 -35.37 -1.39 -6.48
CA ALA A 545 -36.74 -0.93 -6.35
C ALA A 545 -36.82 0.59 -6.10
N ALA A 546 -35.98 1.11 -5.21
CA ALA A 546 -35.87 2.54 -4.93
C ALA A 546 -35.47 3.33 -6.19
N LEU A 547 -34.49 2.84 -6.97
CA LEU A 547 -34.07 3.49 -8.21
C LEU A 547 -35.17 3.44 -9.29
N ARG A 548 -35.94 2.34 -9.42
CA ARG A 548 -37.08 2.26 -10.36
C ARG A 548 -38.19 3.25 -10.01
N LYS A 549 -38.49 3.44 -8.73
CA LYS A 549 -39.48 4.43 -8.28
C LYS A 549 -38.97 5.86 -8.46
N LEU A 550 -37.69 6.10 -8.18
CA LEU A 550 -37.07 7.43 -8.23
C LEU A 550 -36.82 7.92 -9.67
N ILE A 551 -36.12 7.13 -10.50
CA ILE A 551 -35.63 7.57 -11.80
C ILE A 551 -36.73 7.37 -12.87
N PRO A 552 -37.16 8.42 -13.59
CA PRO A 552 -38.08 8.27 -14.71
C PRO A 552 -37.56 7.30 -15.79
N PRO A 553 -38.37 6.35 -16.30
CA PRO A 553 -37.91 5.36 -17.27
C PRO A 553 -37.35 5.99 -18.55
N GLN A 554 -37.85 7.17 -18.93
CA GLN A 554 -37.39 7.94 -20.10
C GLN A 554 -35.91 8.30 -20.04
N TRP A 555 -35.28 8.33 -18.85
CA TRP A 555 -33.84 8.56 -18.72
C TRP A 555 -33.00 7.47 -19.40
N TYR A 556 -33.53 6.23 -19.48
CA TYR A 556 -32.86 5.09 -20.09
C TYR A 556 -33.20 4.88 -21.57
N GLY A 557 -34.22 5.60 -22.08
CA GLY A 557 -34.73 5.50 -23.45
C GLY A 557 -36.20 5.14 -23.53
N THR A 558 -36.69 4.91 -24.75
CA THR A 558 -38.09 4.53 -25.03
C THR A 558 -38.16 3.09 -25.59
N GLY A 559 -39.34 2.47 -25.47
CA GLY A 559 -39.59 1.11 -25.98
C GLY A 559 -38.78 0.00 -25.28
N GLN A 560 -38.58 -1.12 -25.99
CA GLN A 560 -37.88 -2.30 -25.47
C GLN A 560 -36.38 -2.05 -25.23
N GLN A 561 -35.74 -1.23 -26.06
CA GLN A 561 -34.32 -0.89 -25.91
C GLN A 561 -34.07 -0.02 -24.67
N GLY A 562 -34.99 0.89 -24.32
CA GLY A 562 -34.94 1.63 -23.06
C GLY A 562 -35.03 0.74 -21.82
N LYS A 563 -35.94 -0.26 -21.85
CA LYS A 563 -36.04 -1.28 -20.77
C LYS A 563 -34.74 -2.08 -20.65
N ALA A 564 -34.16 -2.53 -21.77
CA ALA A 564 -32.89 -3.25 -21.76
C ALA A 564 -31.74 -2.40 -21.18
N ASN A 565 -31.66 -1.11 -21.50
CA ASN A 565 -30.69 -0.18 -20.91
C ASN A 565 -30.88 -0.05 -19.40
N GLN A 566 -32.12 0.05 -18.93
CA GLN A 566 -32.45 0.09 -17.50
C GLN A 566 -31.98 -1.18 -16.79
N ASP A 567 -32.25 -2.36 -17.36
CA ASP A 567 -31.84 -3.64 -16.77
C ASP A 567 -30.32 -3.81 -16.70
N ILE A 568 -29.57 -3.32 -17.69
CA ILE A 568 -28.11 -3.28 -17.67
C ILE A 568 -27.61 -2.44 -16.48
N VAL A 569 -28.20 -1.26 -16.26
CA VAL A 569 -27.83 -0.38 -15.14
C VAL A 569 -28.18 -1.05 -13.81
N LEU A 570 -29.38 -1.61 -13.65
CA LEU A 570 -29.83 -2.27 -12.42
C LEU A 570 -29.04 -3.55 -12.11
N ARG A 571 -28.58 -4.30 -13.13
CA ARG A 571 -27.65 -5.43 -12.94
C ARG A 571 -26.30 -4.96 -12.41
N ASN A 572 -25.82 -3.79 -12.84
CA ASN A 572 -24.61 -3.20 -12.29
C ASN A 572 -24.80 -2.64 -10.87
N VAL A 573 -26.02 -2.23 -10.48
CA VAL A 573 -26.36 -1.90 -9.08
C VAL A 573 -26.22 -3.13 -8.19
N ASP A 574 -26.76 -4.28 -8.62
CA ASP A 574 -26.61 -5.55 -7.91
C ASP A 574 -25.13 -5.92 -7.71
N ARG A 575 -24.37 -5.88 -8.81
CA ARG A 575 -22.92 -6.08 -8.78
C ARG A 575 -22.23 -5.09 -7.83
N PHE A 576 -22.63 -3.82 -7.82
CA PHE A 576 -22.01 -2.79 -6.98
C PHE A 576 -22.19 -3.08 -5.48
N VAL A 577 -23.36 -3.57 -5.08
CA VAL A 577 -23.67 -3.94 -3.68
C VAL A 577 -22.89 -5.20 -3.29
N CYS A 578 -22.89 -6.24 -4.13
CA CYS A 578 -22.28 -7.54 -3.87
C CYS A 578 -20.73 -7.57 -3.94
N MET A 579 -20.09 -6.53 -4.46
CA MET A 579 -18.62 -6.43 -4.55
C MET A 579 -17.94 -6.47 -3.16
N ARG A 580 -16.69 -6.93 -3.12
CA ARG A 580 -15.86 -6.93 -1.89
C ARG A 580 -15.28 -5.56 -1.59
N ARG A 581 -14.86 -5.32 -0.34
CA ARG A 581 -14.40 -4.00 0.15
C ARG A 581 -13.47 -3.23 -0.80
N TYR A 582 -12.48 -3.90 -1.37
CA TYR A 582 -11.44 -3.28 -2.21
C TYR A 582 -11.71 -3.39 -3.72
N GLU A 583 -12.88 -3.88 -4.10
CA GLU A 583 -13.28 -3.97 -5.51
C GLU A 583 -13.92 -2.67 -5.97
N ASN A 584 -13.67 -2.36 -7.23
CA ASN A 584 -13.99 -1.09 -7.86
C ASN A 584 -14.80 -1.32 -9.14
N LEU A 585 -15.72 -0.40 -9.42
CA LEU A 585 -16.52 -0.36 -10.64
C LEU A 585 -16.20 0.95 -11.37
N SER A 586 -15.96 0.88 -12.68
CA SER A 586 -15.73 2.07 -13.50
C SER A 586 -16.98 2.44 -14.30
N ILE A 587 -17.08 3.71 -14.73
CA ILE A 587 -18.21 4.19 -15.55
C ILE A 587 -18.30 3.37 -16.84
N HIS A 588 -17.15 3.11 -17.48
CA HIS A 588 -17.10 2.33 -18.72
C HIS A 588 -17.74 0.94 -18.58
N GLU A 589 -17.59 0.28 -17.43
CA GLU A 589 -18.18 -1.04 -17.22
C GLU A 589 -19.69 -1.01 -17.11
N ILE A 590 -20.26 0.05 -16.56
CA ILE A 590 -21.71 0.22 -16.44
C ILE A 590 -22.30 0.54 -17.80
N CYS A 591 -21.65 1.42 -18.56
CA CYS A 591 -22.14 1.87 -19.86
C CYS A 591 -21.93 0.86 -20.99
N LYS A 592 -21.22 -0.25 -20.74
CA LYS A 592 -20.96 -1.27 -21.75
C LYS A 592 -22.27 -1.96 -22.15
N GLY A 593 -22.61 -1.84 -23.43
CA GLY A 593 -23.81 -2.45 -24.02
C GLY A 593 -25.06 -1.56 -23.99
N ILE A 594 -24.96 -0.33 -23.48
CA ILE A 594 -26.06 0.64 -23.51
C ILE A 594 -26.19 1.24 -24.91
N LYS A 595 -27.41 1.24 -25.46
CA LYS A 595 -27.70 1.81 -26.78
C LYS A 595 -28.12 3.28 -26.65
N ILE A 596 -27.15 4.18 -26.80
CA ILE A 596 -27.35 5.64 -26.65
C ILE A 596 -28.30 6.21 -27.71
N THR A 597 -28.37 5.59 -28.89
CA THR A 597 -29.30 5.97 -29.97
C THR A 597 -30.77 5.85 -29.57
N SER A 598 -31.10 5.01 -28.59
CA SER A 598 -32.48 4.78 -28.13
C SER A 598 -32.96 5.78 -27.07
N ILE A 599 -32.19 6.87 -26.82
CA ILE A 599 -32.44 7.84 -25.75
C ILE A 599 -32.80 9.21 -26.33
N PRO A 600 -34.10 9.54 -26.49
CA PRO A 600 -34.53 10.72 -27.25
C PRO A 600 -34.18 12.07 -26.60
N TRP A 601 -34.11 12.14 -25.26
CA TRP A 601 -33.82 13.42 -24.57
C TRP A 601 -32.37 13.90 -24.73
N LEU A 602 -31.47 13.03 -25.22
CA LEU A 602 -30.08 13.38 -25.55
C LEU A 602 -29.95 14.02 -26.94
N GLU A 603 -31.02 14.02 -27.75
CA GLU A 603 -31.03 14.61 -29.08
C GLU A 603 -31.00 16.14 -29.04
N PRO A 604 -30.28 16.80 -29.97
CA PRO A 604 -30.37 18.24 -30.10
C PRO A 604 -31.81 18.67 -30.47
N PRO A 605 -32.30 19.79 -29.91
CA PRO A 605 -33.67 20.26 -30.15
C PRO A 605 -33.97 20.57 -31.63
N ASP A 606 -32.95 20.86 -32.44
CA ASP A 606 -33.10 21.26 -33.85
C ASP A 606 -33.43 20.09 -34.81
N VAL A 607 -33.32 18.83 -34.36
CA VAL A 607 -33.56 17.63 -35.20
C VAL A 607 -35.05 17.24 -35.21
N GLY A 608 -35.86 17.74 -34.28
CA GLY A 608 -37.27 17.41 -34.14
C GLY A 608 -38.17 17.90 -35.29
N ARG A 609 -37.69 18.83 -36.15
CA ARG A 609 -38.48 19.35 -37.29
C ARG A 609 -38.30 18.58 -38.59
N GLN A 610 -37.33 17.67 -38.70
CA GLN A 610 -37.01 16.95 -39.94
C GLN A 610 -37.28 15.43 -39.85
N GLN A 611 -38.08 14.99 -38.89
CA GLN A 611 -38.22 13.57 -38.54
C GLN A 611 -39.09 12.71 -39.46
N VAL A 612 -39.44 13.17 -40.66
CA VAL A 612 -40.31 12.39 -41.56
C VAL A 612 -39.55 11.63 -42.66
N LEU A 613 -38.31 11.99 -43.05
CA LEU A 613 -37.78 11.46 -44.34
C LEU A 613 -36.35 10.91 -44.42
N SER A 614 -35.57 10.75 -43.35
CA SER A 614 -34.28 10.06 -43.53
C SER A 614 -33.73 9.38 -42.28
N GLN A 615 -33.35 8.11 -42.44
CA GLN A 615 -32.48 7.37 -41.52
C GLN A 615 -31.11 8.07 -41.44
N ASN A 616 -31.02 9.13 -40.64
CA ASN A 616 -29.83 9.97 -40.60
C ASN A 616 -28.65 9.24 -39.95
N LYS A 617 -27.53 9.15 -40.70
CA LYS A 617 -26.22 8.74 -40.24
C LYS A 617 -25.77 9.69 -39.11
N LEU A 618 -25.73 9.21 -37.86
CA LEU A 618 -25.26 9.99 -36.72
C LEU A 618 -23.76 10.31 -36.85
N SER A 619 -23.39 11.58 -36.71
CA SER A 619 -21.98 11.97 -36.67
C SER A 619 -21.30 11.46 -35.39
N LEU A 620 -20.01 11.11 -35.50
CA LEU A 620 -19.21 10.65 -34.36
C LEU A 620 -19.13 11.70 -33.24
N SER A 621 -19.09 12.99 -33.62
CA SER A 621 -19.06 14.10 -32.66
C SER A 621 -20.35 14.21 -31.85
N ASP A 622 -21.52 14.04 -32.49
CA ASP A 622 -22.80 14.04 -31.78
C ASP A 622 -22.93 12.82 -30.87
N MET A 623 -22.56 11.62 -31.36
CA MET A 623 -22.54 10.40 -30.54
C MET A 623 -21.64 10.55 -29.30
N HIS A 624 -20.44 11.10 -29.46
CA HIS A 624 -19.54 11.36 -28.34
C HIS A 624 -20.15 12.34 -27.34
N LYS A 625 -20.84 13.39 -27.80
CA LYS A 625 -21.46 14.36 -26.89
C LYS A 625 -22.65 13.78 -26.13
N ARG A 626 -23.50 12.97 -26.78
CA ARG A 626 -24.58 12.23 -26.11
C ARG A 626 -24.03 11.27 -25.04
N THR A 627 -22.95 10.58 -25.39
CA THR A 627 -22.23 9.67 -24.48
C THR A 627 -21.68 10.40 -23.26
N GLU A 628 -21.10 11.59 -23.46
CA GLU A 628 -20.58 12.43 -22.39
C GLU A 628 -21.68 12.84 -21.39
N ILE A 629 -22.81 13.36 -21.89
CA ILE A 629 -23.95 13.76 -21.05
C ILE A 629 -24.48 12.56 -20.26
N PHE A 630 -24.62 11.41 -20.92
CA PHE A 630 -25.09 10.18 -20.28
C PHE A 630 -24.12 9.65 -19.22
N HIS A 631 -22.80 9.80 -19.42
CA HIS A 631 -21.81 9.45 -18.40
C HIS A 631 -21.93 10.30 -17.13
N GLU A 632 -22.26 11.60 -17.24
CA GLU A 632 -22.52 12.45 -16.07
C GLU A 632 -23.74 11.99 -15.29
N LEU A 633 -24.82 11.63 -15.99
CA LEU A 633 -26.01 11.05 -15.38
C LEU A 633 -25.71 9.74 -14.63
N ILE A 634 -25.04 8.79 -15.28
CA ILE A 634 -24.68 7.52 -14.63
C ILE A 634 -23.76 7.76 -13.44
N TYR A 635 -22.86 8.75 -13.53
CA TYR A 635 -22.04 9.13 -12.40
C TYR A 635 -22.88 9.63 -11.22
N TYR A 636 -23.81 10.54 -11.48
CA TYR A 636 -24.73 11.08 -10.49
C TYR A 636 -25.60 9.99 -9.83
N ILE A 637 -26.14 9.04 -10.61
CA ILE A 637 -26.96 7.93 -10.09
C ILE A 637 -26.17 7.09 -9.07
N PHE A 638 -24.92 6.73 -9.38
CA PHE A 638 -24.13 5.88 -8.47
C PHE A 638 -23.52 6.67 -7.31
N ASP A 639 -22.92 7.83 -7.55
CA ASP A 639 -22.23 8.63 -6.52
C ASP A 639 -23.18 9.40 -5.62
N SER A 640 -24.21 10.05 -6.18
CA SER A 640 -25.09 10.96 -5.44
C SER A 640 -26.39 10.29 -4.99
N ILE A 641 -26.89 9.26 -5.67
CA ILE A 641 -28.11 8.55 -5.24
C ILE A 641 -27.79 7.23 -4.54
N LEU A 642 -27.17 6.27 -5.22
CA LEU A 642 -26.99 4.90 -4.72
C LEU A 642 -26.12 4.86 -3.46
N ILE A 643 -24.95 5.51 -3.47
CA ILE A 643 -24.05 5.54 -2.31
C ILE A 643 -24.76 6.18 -1.08
N PRO A 644 -25.37 7.38 -1.18
CA PRO A 644 -26.12 7.96 -0.07
C PRO A 644 -27.31 7.12 0.39
N LEU A 645 -28.01 6.45 -0.53
CA LEU A 645 -29.12 5.56 -0.19
C LEU A 645 -28.66 4.36 0.65
N VAL A 646 -27.56 3.71 0.29
CA VAL A 646 -27.00 2.62 1.12
C VAL A 646 -26.51 3.19 2.45
N ARG A 647 -25.81 4.32 2.41
CA ARG A 647 -25.21 4.99 3.56
C ARG A 647 -26.22 5.39 4.65
N SER A 648 -27.40 5.86 4.26
CA SER A 648 -28.42 6.35 5.18
C SER A 648 -29.26 5.25 5.82
N ASN A 649 -29.38 4.09 5.18
CA ASN A 649 -30.21 2.98 5.68
C ASN A 649 -29.39 1.89 6.39
N PHE A 650 -28.11 1.69 6.00
CA PHE A 650 -27.28 0.60 6.51
C PHE A 650 -25.93 1.07 7.08
N TYR A 651 -25.51 0.47 8.19
CA TYR A 651 -24.12 0.43 8.62
C TYR A 651 -23.38 -0.68 7.88
N VAL A 652 -22.53 -0.30 6.92
CA VAL A 652 -21.76 -1.26 6.10
C VAL A 652 -20.36 -1.46 6.68
N THR A 653 -20.04 -2.70 7.04
CA THR A 653 -18.73 -3.09 7.60
C THR A 653 -18.29 -4.47 7.13
N GLU A 654 -16.98 -4.73 7.15
CA GLU A 654 -16.45 -6.10 7.14
C GLU A 654 -16.48 -6.70 8.55
N SER A 655 -16.19 -7.99 8.65
CA SER A 655 -15.94 -8.68 9.92
C SER A 655 -14.48 -9.15 10.00
N GLN A 656 -14.02 -9.47 11.20
CA GLN A 656 -12.64 -9.94 11.40
C GLN A 656 -12.34 -11.29 10.71
N ILE A 657 -13.36 -12.12 10.52
CA ILE A 657 -13.21 -13.52 10.09
C ILE A 657 -13.46 -13.67 8.59
N HIS A 658 -14.49 -13.00 8.07
CA HIS A 658 -14.93 -13.15 6.67
C HIS A 658 -14.13 -12.26 5.69
N ARG A 659 -12.96 -11.76 6.09
CA ARG A 659 -11.98 -11.04 5.26
C ARG A 659 -12.56 -9.81 4.55
N ASN A 660 -12.70 -9.83 3.22
CA ASN A 660 -13.16 -8.67 2.44
C ASN A 660 -14.67 -8.68 2.15
N ARG A 661 -15.43 -9.64 2.70
CA ARG A 661 -16.91 -9.67 2.60
C ARG A 661 -17.49 -8.49 3.37
N LEU A 662 -18.50 -7.85 2.79
CA LEU A 662 -19.25 -6.77 3.43
C LEU A 662 -20.54 -7.30 4.01
N PHE A 663 -20.89 -6.79 5.20
CA PHE A 663 -22.13 -7.00 5.91
C PHE A 663 -22.89 -5.68 5.98
N PHE A 664 -24.21 -5.76 5.84
CA PHE A 664 -25.11 -4.62 5.84
C PHE A 664 -26.03 -4.76 7.04
N PHE A 665 -25.81 -3.96 8.08
CA PHE A 665 -26.69 -3.92 9.24
C PHE A 665 -27.65 -2.73 9.07
N GLN A 666 -28.95 -2.94 9.23
CA GLN A 666 -29.86 -1.79 9.33
C GLN A 666 -29.46 -0.94 10.55
N HIS A 667 -29.59 0.38 10.44
CA HIS A 667 -29.06 1.29 11.46
C HIS A 667 -29.68 1.12 12.85
N ASP A 668 -30.96 0.78 12.90
CA ASP A 668 -31.70 0.44 14.12
C ASP A 668 -31.16 -0.82 14.78
N VAL A 669 -31.02 -1.91 14.02
CA VAL A 669 -30.42 -3.18 14.47
C VAL A 669 -28.99 -2.95 14.95
N TRP A 670 -28.18 -2.24 14.16
CA TRP A 670 -26.80 -1.92 14.53
C TRP A 670 -26.72 -1.11 15.82
N ARG A 671 -27.61 -0.13 16.02
CA ARG A 671 -27.68 0.66 17.24
C ARG A 671 -28.02 -0.20 18.45
N GLN A 672 -28.97 -1.13 18.33
CA GLN A 672 -29.31 -2.07 19.39
C GLN A 672 -28.13 -2.98 19.75
N LEU A 673 -27.53 -3.62 18.73
CA LEU A 673 -26.40 -4.54 18.92
C LEU A 673 -25.15 -3.87 19.53
N THR A 674 -24.97 -2.57 19.27
CA THR A 674 -23.80 -1.83 19.76
C THR A 674 -24.04 -1.11 21.08
N GLN A 675 -25.28 -1.03 21.57
CA GLN A 675 -25.63 -0.26 22.77
C GLN A 675 -24.89 -0.75 24.01
N GLN A 676 -25.01 -2.05 24.34
CA GLN A 676 -24.35 -2.64 25.51
C GLN A 676 -22.81 -2.61 25.38
N PRO A 677 -22.20 -3.11 24.28
CA PRO A 677 -20.74 -3.03 24.13
C PRO A 677 -20.18 -1.60 24.19
N LEU A 678 -20.94 -0.59 23.72
CA LEU A 678 -20.53 0.80 23.84
C LEU A 678 -20.70 1.35 25.25
N ALA A 679 -21.69 0.89 26.02
CA ALA A 679 -21.84 1.25 27.43
C ALA A 679 -20.65 0.72 28.24
N ASP A 680 -20.28 -0.55 28.03
CA ASP A 680 -19.12 -1.18 28.68
C ASP A 680 -17.81 -0.46 28.32
N LEU A 681 -17.64 -0.06 27.06
CA LEU A 681 -16.47 0.71 26.64
C LEU A 681 -16.42 2.10 27.27
N LYS A 682 -17.57 2.75 27.48
CA LYS A 682 -17.65 4.04 28.17
C LYS A 682 -17.34 3.91 29.65
N SER A 683 -17.86 2.90 30.34
CA SER A 683 -17.57 2.73 31.77
C SER A 683 -16.11 2.34 32.02
N SER A 684 -15.53 1.48 31.18
CA SER A 684 -14.18 0.91 31.41
C SER A 684 -13.03 1.71 30.79
N MET A 685 -13.20 2.28 29.59
CA MET A 685 -12.08 2.81 28.77
C MET A 685 -12.18 4.31 28.48
N PHE A 686 -13.39 4.87 28.39
CA PHE A 686 -13.62 6.21 27.85
C PHE A 686 -14.41 7.14 28.79
N GLU A 687 -13.82 8.26 29.15
CA GLU A 687 -14.51 9.32 29.90
C GLU A 687 -15.18 10.32 28.94
N GLU A 688 -16.48 10.59 29.09
CA GLU A 688 -17.17 11.60 28.28
C GLU A 688 -16.74 13.02 28.67
N LEU A 689 -16.42 13.86 27.69
CA LEU A 689 -16.03 15.25 27.89
C LEU A 689 -17.09 16.22 27.38
N LYS A 690 -17.32 17.30 28.14
CA LYS A 690 -18.11 18.46 27.66
C LYS A 690 -17.45 19.06 26.40
N PRO A 691 -18.25 19.50 25.40
CA PRO A 691 -17.73 19.96 24.12
C PRO A 691 -16.82 21.19 24.25
N GLU A 692 -17.09 22.08 25.19
CA GLU A 692 -16.27 23.27 25.48
C GLU A 692 -14.87 22.89 25.96
N LYS A 693 -14.77 22.00 26.95
CA LYS A 693 -13.51 21.46 27.46
C LYS A 693 -12.73 20.74 26.35
N ALA A 694 -13.41 19.95 25.53
CA ALA A 694 -12.79 19.28 24.39
C ALA A 694 -12.25 20.27 23.34
N ASN A 695 -13.00 21.32 23.01
CA ASN A 695 -12.57 22.36 22.07
C ASN A 695 -11.41 23.20 22.63
N ASN A 696 -11.39 23.47 23.94
CA ASN A 696 -10.28 24.16 24.59
C ASN A 696 -8.99 23.31 24.51
N ILE A 697 -9.07 22.02 24.84
CA ILE A 697 -7.94 21.09 24.70
C ILE A 697 -7.46 21.06 23.24
N LEU A 698 -8.37 20.92 22.26
CA LEU A 698 -8.03 20.92 20.83
C LEU A 698 -7.44 22.26 20.35
N GLY A 699 -7.80 23.37 20.99
CA GLY A 699 -7.28 24.70 20.66
C GLY A 699 -5.87 24.96 21.18
N ARG A 700 -5.49 24.31 22.30
CA ARG A 700 -4.18 24.47 22.95
C ARG A 700 -3.09 23.54 22.41
N ARG A 701 -3.44 22.50 21.67
CA ARG A 701 -2.52 21.42 21.28
C ARG A 701 -2.38 21.21 19.78
N SER A 702 -1.33 20.48 19.40
CA SER A 702 -1.10 20.05 18.01
C SER A 702 -1.85 18.76 17.64
N LEU A 703 -2.22 17.93 18.63
CA LEU A 703 -2.92 16.67 18.42
C LEU A 703 -4.42 16.87 18.16
N GLY A 704 -4.90 16.23 17.10
CA GLY A 704 -6.32 16.20 16.77
C GLY A 704 -7.15 15.28 17.66
N TYR A 705 -8.23 14.72 17.09
CA TYR A 705 -8.98 13.62 17.69
C TYR A 705 -9.07 12.42 16.74
N GLY A 706 -9.14 11.22 17.32
CA GLY A 706 -9.42 9.99 16.60
C GLY A 706 -10.91 9.78 16.36
N SER A 707 -11.27 9.09 15.27
CA SER A 707 -12.65 8.65 15.04
C SER A 707 -12.81 7.19 15.42
N LEU A 708 -13.78 6.86 16.26
CA LEU A 708 -14.06 5.47 16.63
C LEU A 708 -14.70 4.72 15.44
N ARG A 709 -14.23 3.50 15.22
CA ARG A 709 -14.75 2.55 14.23
C ARG A 709 -15.00 1.22 14.91
N LEU A 710 -16.18 0.65 14.70
CA LEU A 710 -16.59 -0.62 15.31
C LEU A 710 -16.54 -1.74 14.28
N LEU A 711 -15.90 -2.85 14.64
CA LEU A 711 -15.75 -4.04 13.79
C LEU A 711 -16.37 -5.28 14.48
N PRO A 712 -17.32 -5.99 13.84
CA PRO A 712 -17.87 -7.24 14.34
C PRO A 712 -16.82 -8.34 14.55
N LYS A 713 -16.87 -9.00 15.72
CA LYS A 713 -16.17 -10.27 16.03
C LYS A 713 -17.18 -11.44 15.97
N MET A 714 -16.71 -12.68 16.23
CA MET A 714 -17.61 -13.83 16.43
C MET A 714 -18.61 -13.55 17.55
N THR A 715 -18.09 -13.09 18.68
CA THR A 715 -18.83 -12.66 19.86
C THR A 715 -18.34 -11.25 20.22
N GLY A 716 -19.25 -10.28 20.23
CA GLY A 716 -18.94 -8.88 20.54
C GLY A 716 -18.31 -8.05 19.41
N ILE A 717 -17.72 -6.91 19.78
CA ILE A 717 -17.28 -5.86 18.86
C ILE A 717 -15.83 -5.45 19.19
N ARG A 718 -15.02 -5.16 18.16
CA ARG A 718 -13.70 -4.55 18.29
C ARG A 718 -13.78 -3.04 18.03
N PRO A 719 -13.47 -2.18 19.02
CA PRO A 719 -13.25 -0.76 18.76
C PRO A 719 -11.87 -0.52 18.11
N ILE A 720 -11.81 0.33 17.09
CA ILE A 720 -10.58 0.78 16.44
C ILE A 720 -10.63 2.30 16.31
N VAL A 721 -9.59 2.99 16.78
CA VAL A 721 -9.49 4.45 16.69
C VAL A 721 -8.73 4.83 15.42
N ASN A 722 -9.39 5.51 14.49
CA ASN A 722 -8.76 5.96 13.25
C ASN A 722 -7.96 7.25 13.48
N LEU A 723 -6.65 7.07 13.69
CA LEU A 723 -5.67 8.15 13.91
C LEU A 723 -4.96 8.61 12.62
N ARG A 724 -5.29 8.01 11.46
CA ARG A 724 -4.76 8.41 10.15
C ARG A 724 -5.61 9.49 9.47
N ARG A 725 -6.82 9.72 9.95
CA ARG A 725 -7.72 10.73 9.39
C ARG A 725 -7.11 12.12 9.63
N ARG A 726 -6.91 12.87 8.55
CA ARG A 726 -6.48 14.27 8.61
C ARG A 726 -7.67 15.15 8.91
N MET A 727 -7.50 16.09 9.84
CA MET A 727 -8.53 17.06 10.19
C MET A 727 -8.49 18.23 9.21
N GLN A 728 -9.65 18.70 8.78
CA GLN A 728 -9.75 19.97 8.07
C GLN A 728 -9.66 21.08 9.11
N LEU A 729 -8.61 21.90 8.99
CA LEU A 729 -8.39 23.10 9.78
C LEU A 729 -8.79 24.30 8.91
N LYS A 730 -9.43 25.29 9.53
CA LYS A 730 -9.64 26.59 8.89
C LYS A 730 -8.38 27.42 9.10
N SER A 731 -7.83 27.99 8.04
CA SER A 731 -6.75 28.97 8.17
C SER A 731 -7.26 30.17 8.97
N LYS A 732 -6.55 30.53 10.05
CA LYS A 732 -6.81 31.75 10.82
C LYS A 732 -6.29 33.02 10.11
N TRP A 733 -5.40 32.85 9.15
CA TRP A 733 -4.63 33.92 8.50
C TRP A 733 -5.20 34.39 7.14
N THR A 734 -6.21 33.71 6.59
CA THR A 734 -6.83 34.13 5.33
C THR A 734 -8.31 34.44 5.51
N THR A 735 -8.72 35.68 5.19
CA THR A 735 -10.10 36.18 5.21
C THR A 735 -11.05 35.32 4.37
N THR A 736 -10.51 34.50 3.45
CA THR A 736 -11.24 33.59 2.56
C THR A 736 -11.54 32.21 3.15
N GLY A 737 -11.19 31.93 4.41
CA GLY A 737 -11.61 30.71 5.12
C GLY A 737 -11.20 29.41 4.41
N VAL A 738 -10.06 29.41 3.73
CA VAL A 738 -9.58 28.24 2.98
C VAL A 738 -9.30 27.10 3.97
N GLN A 739 -9.99 25.98 3.77
CA GLN A 739 -9.83 24.77 4.56
C GLN A 739 -8.61 24.00 4.06
N TYR A 740 -7.64 23.73 4.93
CA TYR A 740 -6.51 22.87 4.61
C TYR A 740 -6.51 21.62 5.50
N LEU A 741 -5.89 20.53 5.03
CA LEU A 741 -5.78 19.29 5.79
C LEU A 741 -4.54 19.36 6.69
N GLY A 742 -4.77 19.38 8.00
CA GLY A 742 -3.70 19.27 9.00
C GLY A 742 -3.00 17.90 8.98
N PRO A 743 -1.88 17.76 9.70
CA PRO A 743 -1.23 16.47 9.88
C PRO A 743 -2.17 15.48 10.58
N SER A 744 -2.02 14.19 10.29
CA SER A 744 -2.71 13.15 11.06
C SER A 744 -1.99 12.94 12.39
N ILE A 745 -2.69 12.45 13.42
CA ILE A 745 -2.07 12.12 14.72
C ILE A 745 -0.87 11.19 14.53
N ASN A 746 -1.02 10.15 13.69
CA ASN A 746 0.06 9.24 13.34
C ASN A 746 1.26 9.90 12.65
N SER A 747 1.07 11.05 11.99
CA SER A 747 2.17 11.84 11.41
C SER A 747 2.86 12.71 12.46
N THR A 748 2.11 13.22 13.44
CA THR A 748 2.64 14.02 14.56
C THR A 748 3.45 13.17 15.53
N VAL A 749 3.01 11.95 15.86
CA VAL A 749 3.74 11.02 16.76
C VAL A 749 4.81 10.17 16.06
N ALA A 750 4.96 10.32 14.73
CA ALA A 750 5.97 9.58 13.96
C ALA A 750 7.44 9.80 14.43
N PRO A 751 7.85 10.99 14.91
CA PRO A 751 9.18 11.19 15.47
C PRO A 751 9.46 10.26 16.66
N ILE A 752 8.52 10.13 17.60
CA ILE A 752 8.62 9.20 18.74
C ILE A 752 8.82 7.76 18.25
N PHE A 753 8.08 7.34 17.22
CA PHE A 753 8.23 6.01 16.64
C PHE A 753 9.65 5.78 16.09
N ASN A 754 10.24 6.80 15.45
CA ASN A 754 11.59 6.69 14.91
C ASN A 754 12.64 6.62 16.03
N VAL A 755 12.48 7.43 17.10
CA VAL A 755 13.37 7.43 18.28
C VAL A 755 13.32 6.09 19.00
N LEU A 756 12.12 5.58 19.31
CA LEU A 756 11.98 4.28 19.98
C LEU A 756 12.52 3.12 19.14
N ASN A 757 12.41 3.19 17.81
CA ASN A 757 13.05 2.18 16.96
C ASN A 757 14.58 2.29 16.95
N TYR A 758 15.12 3.51 17.08
CA TYR A 758 16.57 3.72 17.21
C TYR A 758 17.10 3.13 18.52
N GLU A 759 16.51 3.46 19.66
CA GLU A 759 16.94 2.92 20.97
C GLU A 759 16.81 1.39 21.03
N LYS A 760 15.73 0.88 20.46
CA LYS A 760 15.54 -0.57 20.26
C LYS A 760 16.67 -1.23 19.47
N THR A 761 17.15 -0.59 18.40
CA THR A 761 18.25 -1.16 17.60
C THR A 761 19.58 -1.11 18.34
N ARG A 762 19.76 -0.14 19.24
CA ARG A 762 20.92 -0.02 20.10
C ARG A 762 20.95 -1.13 21.16
N ASN A 763 19.81 -1.42 21.80
CA ASN A 763 19.70 -2.42 22.86
C ASN A 763 18.64 -3.51 22.57
N PRO A 764 18.92 -4.48 21.66
CA PRO A 764 17.94 -5.51 21.29
C PRO A 764 17.47 -6.40 22.46
N ALA A 765 18.30 -6.56 23.50
CA ALA A 765 17.98 -7.36 24.67
C ALA A 765 16.74 -6.86 25.44
N GLN A 766 16.44 -5.56 25.35
CA GLN A 766 15.30 -4.96 26.04
C GLN A 766 13.94 -5.43 25.53
N LEU A 767 13.88 -6.05 24.34
CA LEU A 767 12.65 -6.57 23.74
C LEU A 767 12.37 -8.05 24.05
N GLY A 768 13.25 -8.70 24.82
CA GLY A 768 13.07 -10.06 25.29
C GLY A 768 12.74 -11.03 24.17
N SER A 769 11.62 -11.74 24.32
CA SER A 769 11.15 -12.78 23.41
C SER A 769 10.26 -12.28 22.26
N CYS A 770 10.20 -10.96 22.05
CA CYS A 770 9.37 -10.34 21.02
C CYS A 770 9.81 -10.70 19.59
N LEU A 771 8.82 -11.04 18.76
CA LEU A 771 8.94 -11.22 17.31
C LEU A 771 8.51 -9.94 16.58
N TYR A 772 9.32 -9.45 15.65
CA TYR A 772 8.92 -8.32 14.77
C TYR A 772 8.13 -8.77 13.56
N SER A 773 8.30 -10.03 13.17
CA SER A 773 7.58 -10.64 12.08
C SER A 773 7.43 -12.14 12.31
N VAL A 774 6.38 -12.74 11.73
CA VAL A 774 6.16 -14.19 11.73
C VAL A 774 7.38 -14.94 11.17
N GLY A 775 8.16 -14.30 10.29
CA GLY A 775 9.36 -14.92 9.72
C GLY A 775 10.51 -15.14 10.70
N GLU A 776 10.53 -14.46 11.86
CA GLU A 776 11.57 -14.64 12.90
C GLU A 776 11.35 -15.90 13.75
N ILE A 777 10.14 -16.46 13.74
CA ILE A 777 9.83 -17.75 14.36
C ILE A 777 10.83 -18.80 13.88
N HIS A 778 11.07 -18.84 12.57
CA HIS A 778 11.98 -19.80 11.95
C HIS A 778 13.43 -19.65 12.43
N SER A 779 13.98 -18.43 12.50
CA SER A 779 15.35 -18.22 12.97
C SER A 779 15.53 -18.63 14.43
N ARG A 780 14.54 -18.33 15.28
CA ARG A 780 14.57 -18.68 16.71
C ARG A 780 14.42 -20.19 16.93
N LEU A 781 13.48 -20.82 16.23
CA LEU A 781 13.29 -22.28 16.27
C LEU A 781 14.51 -23.04 15.76
N LYS A 782 15.13 -22.55 14.67
CA LYS A 782 16.33 -23.16 14.12
C LYS A 782 17.49 -23.11 15.11
N ALA A 783 17.75 -21.94 15.71
CA ALA A 783 18.78 -21.79 16.74
C ALA A 783 18.51 -22.69 17.95
N PHE A 784 17.26 -22.79 18.40
CA PHE A 784 16.87 -23.68 19.51
C PHE A 784 17.06 -25.17 19.17
N LYS A 785 16.67 -25.59 17.97
CA LYS A 785 16.88 -26.97 17.48
C LYS A 785 18.37 -27.33 17.42
N GLU A 786 19.21 -26.41 16.94
CA GLU A 786 20.67 -26.58 16.88
C GLU A 786 21.27 -26.69 18.29
N GLN A 787 20.84 -25.86 19.23
CA GLN A 787 21.28 -25.90 20.63
C GLN A 787 20.92 -27.22 21.32
N MET A 788 19.69 -27.71 21.15
CA MET A 788 19.26 -28.98 21.74
C MET A 788 19.98 -30.20 21.13
N SER A 789 20.34 -30.10 19.85
CA SER A 789 21.09 -31.17 19.15
C SER A 789 22.54 -31.26 19.61
N GLN A 790 23.16 -30.14 19.99
CA GLN A 790 24.55 -30.08 20.48
C GLN A 790 24.70 -30.56 21.93
N GLY A 791 23.65 -30.47 22.75
CA GLY A 791 23.66 -30.92 24.15
C GLY A 791 23.41 -32.42 24.37
N SER A 792 23.07 -33.16 23.30
CA SER A 792 22.66 -34.58 23.38
C SER A 792 23.76 -35.50 22.83
N SER A 793 24.90 -35.61 23.53
CA SER A 793 26.06 -36.41 23.13
C SER A 793 25.93 -37.93 23.36
N GLY A 794 24.77 -38.41 23.83
CA GLY A 794 24.51 -39.82 24.12
C GLY A 794 23.15 -40.25 23.58
N HIS A 795 23.04 -41.49 23.13
CA HIS A 795 21.84 -42.12 22.56
C HIS A 795 20.64 -42.07 23.53
N THR A 796 19.96 -40.93 23.61
CA THR A 796 18.79 -40.74 24.46
C THR A 796 17.60 -40.43 23.57
N ARG A 797 16.54 -41.25 23.69
CA ARG A 797 15.21 -41.06 23.09
C ARG A 797 14.87 -39.57 23.00
N GLN A 798 14.51 -39.07 21.81
CA GLN A 798 13.96 -37.71 21.65
C GLN A 798 12.80 -37.51 22.63
N LEU A 799 13.06 -36.82 23.75
CA LEU A 799 12.04 -36.48 24.72
C LEU A 799 11.05 -35.51 24.05
N PRO A 800 9.72 -35.69 24.26
CA PRO A 800 8.73 -34.83 23.64
C PRO A 800 8.84 -33.41 24.19
N PHE A 801 8.73 -32.42 23.30
CA PHE A 801 8.64 -31.03 23.73
C PHE A 801 7.24 -30.70 24.24
N TYR A 802 7.17 -29.88 25.28
CA TYR A 802 5.94 -29.34 25.85
C TYR A 802 5.69 -27.95 25.28
N PHE A 803 4.51 -27.79 24.70
CA PHE A 803 4.05 -26.56 24.06
C PHE A 803 2.96 -25.93 24.90
N VAL A 804 3.09 -24.63 25.14
CA VAL A 804 2.07 -23.82 25.81
C VAL A 804 1.83 -22.56 25.00
N LYS A 805 0.60 -22.40 24.49
CA LYS A 805 0.14 -21.17 23.86
C LYS A 805 -0.85 -20.45 24.75
N LEU A 806 -0.62 -19.17 24.97
CA LEU A 806 -1.50 -18.29 25.75
C LEU A 806 -1.97 -17.09 24.90
N ASP A 807 -3.24 -16.73 25.07
CA ASP A 807 -3.88 -15.54 24.47
C ASP A 807 -4.15 -14.51 25.58
N ILE A 808 -3.47 -13.37 25.54
CA ILE A 808 -3.73 -12.27 26.48
C ILE A 808 -5.01 -11.54 26.07
N GLN A 809 -5.95 -11.41 27.02
CA GLN A 809 -7.18 -10.69 26.81
C GLN A 809 -6.94 -9.18 26.71
N SER A 810 -7.40 -8.58 25.62
CA SER A 810 -7.47 -7.12 25.43
C SER A 810 -6.16 -6.38 25.76
N CYS A 811 -5.02 -6.93 25.32
CA CYS A 811 -3.67 -6.46 25.67
C CYS A 811 -3.46 -4.94 25.57
N PHE A 812 -4.01 -4.27 24.56
CA PHE A 812 -3.86 -2.82 24.41
C PHE A 812 -4.73 -2.03 25.38
N ASP A 813 -5.89 -2.56 25.74
CA ASP A 813 -6.92 -1.81 26.47
C ASP A 813 -6.66 -1.84 27.99
N THR A 814 -5.84 -2.77 28.47
CA THR A 814 -5.52 -2.99 29.90
C THR A 814 -4.18 -2.41 30.35
N ILE A 815 -3.31 -1.97 29.43
CA ILE A 815 -1.97 -1.47 29.79
C ILE A 815 -2.07 -0.22 30.68
N PRO A 816 -1.41 -0.21 31.85
CA PRO A 816 -1.36 0.95 32.73
C PRO A 816 -0.46 2.04 32.12
N GLN A 817 -1.06 3.19 31.77
CA GLN A 817 -0.38 4.28 31.06
C GLN A 817 0.79 4.88 31.85
N GLN A 818 0.66 5.03 33.17
CA GLN A 818 1.68 5.67 34.00
C GLN A 818 3.00 4.89 34.02
N LYS A 819 2.91 3.56 34.23
CA LYS A 819 4.10 2.69 34.20
C LYS A 819 4.74 2.65 32.82
N LEU A 820 3.93 2.66 31.77
CA LEU A 820 4.42 2.68 30.39
C LEU A 820 5.22 3.94 30.07
N ILE A 821 4.75 5.11 30.52
CA ILE A 821 5.47 6.38 30.30
C ILE A 821 6.81 6.34 31.03
N HIS A 822 6.82 5.91 32.30
CA HIS A 822 8.05 5.78 33.08
C HIS A 822 9.05 4.78 32.49
N LEU A 823 8.56 3.68 31.90
CA LEU A 823 9.39 2.76 31.14
C LEU A 823 10.05 3.48 29.96
N VAL A 824 9.29 4.26 29.18
CA VAL A 824 9.84 4.98 28.03
C VAL A 824 10.85 6.05 28.46
N GLU A 825 10.60 6.76 29.55
CA GLU A 825 11.56 7.72 30.13
C GLU A 825 12.90 7.05 30.45
N LYS A 826 12.88 5.84 31.04
CA LYS A 826 14.10 5.05 31.31
C LYS A 826 14.81 4.54 30.05
N LEU A 827 14.07 4.33 28.96
CA LEU A 827 14.60 3.78 27.71
C LEU A 827 15.30 4.83 26.85
N VAL A 828 14.87 6.09 26.93
CA VAL A 828 15.42 7.18 26.14
C VAL A 828 16.63 7.77 26.87
N SER A 829 17.83 7.49 26.37
CA SER A 829 19.08 7.89 27.05
C SER A 829 19.69 9.20 26.55
N GLU A 830 19.32 9.67 25.37
CA GLU A 830 19.90 10.89 24.78
C GLU A 830 19.01 12.12 25.07
N GLU A 831 19.62 13.30 25.22
CA GLU A 831 18.91 14.56 25.50
C GLU A 831 18.14 15.10 24.29
N ALA A 832 18.65 14.86 23.08
CA ALA A 832 18.05 15.32 21.84
C ALA A 832 18.29 14.37 20.66
N TYR A 833 17.31 14.32 19.76
CA TYR A 833 17.34 13.47 18.57
C TYR A 833 17.19 14.28 17.28
N HIS A 834 17.96 13.87 16.28
CA HIS A 834 17.84 14.34 14.91
C HIS A 834 17.07 13.33 14.07
N VAL A 835 15.90 13.74 13.54
CA VAL A 835 15.03 12.88 12.73
C VAL A 835 15.09 13.27 11.25
N THR A 836 15.54 12.34 10.43
CA THR A 836 15.63 12.48 8.96
C THR A 836 14.63 11.58 8.25
N LYS A 837 14.37 11.85 6.97
CA LYS A 837 13.55 10.99 6.11
C LYS A 837 14.29 10.67 4.83
N TYR A 838 14.20 9.42 4.39
CA TYR A 838 14.76 8.99 3.12
C TYR A 838 13.72 8.18 2.32
N VAL A 839 13.97 8.04 1.02
CA VAL A 839 13.12 7.29 0.09
C VAL A 839 13.85 6.03 -0.36
N GLU A 840 13.20 4.88 -0.14
CA GLU A 840 13.60 3.62 -0.76
C GLU A 840 12.90 3.48 -2.11
N MET A 841 13.70 3.39 -3.18
CA MET A 841 13.27 3.16 -4.55
C MET A 841 13.57 1.70 -4.92
N ARG A 842 12.53 0.95 -5.30
CA ARG A 842 12.66 -0.43 -5.78
C ARG A 842 11.93 -0.61 -7.10
N VAL A 843 12.36 -1.61 -7.89
CA VAL A 843 11.57 -2.02 -9.04
C VAL A 843 10.24 -2.58 -8.53
N GLN A 844 9.15 -2.22 -9.19
CA GLN A 844 7.87 -2.87 -8.95
C GLN A 844 8.04 -4.35 -9.26
N ASP A 845 7.98 -5.20 -8.22
CA ASP A 845 8.22 -6.66 -8.21
C ASP A 845 8.86 -7.16 -9.52
N GLU A 846 10.13 -7.57 -9.53
CA GLU A 846 10.90 -8.02 -10.71
C GLU A 846 10.11 -8.93 -11.68
N PHE A 847 9.10 -9.62 -11.16
CA PHE A 847 8.20 -10.56 -11.83
C PHE A 847 6.97 -9.94 -12.51
N SER A 848 6.61 -8.69 -12.19
CA SER A 848 5.63 -7.88 -12.93
C SER A 848 6.10 -7.62 -14.36
N ASN A 849 7.42 -7.61 -14.57
CA ASN A 849 8.06 -7.44 -15.88
C ASN A 849 8.06 -8.71 -16.73
N ILE A 850 7.68 -9.88 -16.19
CA ILE A 850 7.58 -11.14 -16.97
C ILE A 850 6.48 -11.03 -18.04
N TRP A 851 5.48 -10.19 -17.80
CA TRP A 851 4.49 -9.84 -18.81
C TRP A 851 4.84 -8.49 -19.43
N PRO A 852 5.38 -8.42 -20.67
CA PRO A 852 5.56 -7.16 -21.36
C PRO A 852 4.17 -6.58 -21.66
N SER A 853 3.80 -5.53 -20.94
CA SER A 853 2.62 -4.75 -21.27
C SER A 853 2.88 -3.99 -22.58
N GLN A 854 2.44 -4.57 -23.70
CA GLN A 854 2.27 -3.81 -24.95
C GLN A 854 1.19 -2.75 -24.70
N GLY A 855 1.63 -1.53 -24.36
CA GLY A 855 0.76 -0.38 -24.14
C GLY A 855 1.08 0.38 -22.85
N SER A 856 1.89 1.44 -22.98
CA SER A 856 1.92 2.68 -22.17
C SER A 856 1.40 2.59 -20.72
N ARG A 857 1.93 1.66 -19.93
CA ARG A 857 1.93 1.78 -18.48
C ARG A 857 3.37 1.78 -18.05
N GLN A 858 3.88 2.99 -17.83
CA GLN A 858 5.23 3.20 -17.32
C GLN A 858 5.43 2.36 -16.07
N ASN A 859 6.48 1.55 -16.07
CA ASN A 859 6.99 0.87 -14.89
C ASN A 859 7.57 1.92 -13.94
N LYS A 860 6.70 2.55 -13.13
CA LYS A 860 7.14 3.44 -12.05
C LYS A 860 7.66 2.58 -10.91
N GLY A 861 8.90 2.85 -10.47
CA GLY A 861 9.48 2.20 -9.30
C GLY A 861 8.63 2.44 -8.04
N VAL A 862 8.56 1.44 -7.17
CA VAL A 862 7.88 1.55 -5.87
C VAL A 862 8.70 2.45 -4.96
N ARG A 863 8.04 3.46 -4.38
CA ARG A 863 8.66 4.46 -3.50
C ARG A 863 8.16 4.23 -2.07
N LYS A 864 9.07 4.07 -1.10
CA LYS A 864 8.73 3.96 0.32
C LYS A 864 9.48 5.04 1.10
N PHE A 865 8.72 5.95 1.72
CA PHE A 865 9.27 6.96 2.62
C PHE A 865 9.49 6.34 4.00
N VAL A 866 10.69 6.51 4.55
CA VAL A 866 11.07 5.96 5.86
C VAL A 866 11.66 7.09 6.69
N GLY A 867 11.19 7.21 7.94
CA GLY A 867 11.76 8.12 8.93
C GLY A 867 12.83 7.41 9.75
N ARG A 868 13.82 8.17 10.19
CA ARG A 868 14.97 7.68 10.94
C ARG A 868 15.32 8.69 12.04
N ALA A 869 15.66 8.21 13.22
CA ALA A 869 16.25 9.01 14.29
C ALA A 869 17.75 8.68 14.47
N ALA A 870 18.50 9.64 14.96
CA ALA A 870 19.88 9.50 15.44
C ALA A 870 20.09 10.52 16.58
N PRO A 871 21.11 10.35 17.45
CA PRO A 871 21.44 11.33 18.47
C PRO A 871 21.81 12.66 17.82
N ALA A 872 21.39 13.78 18.42
CA ALA A 872 21.65 15.12 17.88
C ALA A 872 23.15 15.44 17.80
N MET A 873 23.93 14.99 18.80
CA MET A 873 25.37 15.23 18.91
C MET A 873 26.22 14.40 17.93
N LYS A 874 25.71 13.23 17.51
CA LYS A 874 26.41 12.32 16.58
C LYS A 874 25.45 11.83 15.51
N PRO A 875 25.02 12.69 14.56
CA PRO A 875 24.16 12.25 13.48
C PRO A 875 24.96 11.29 12.60
N GLN A 876 24.61 10.01 12.59
CA GLN A 876 25.24 9.02 11.71
C GLN A 876 24.85 9.26 10.23
N PRO A 877 25.77 9.11 9.25
CA PRO A 877 25.47 9.12 7.82
C PRO A 877 24.41 8.09 7.41
N LEU A 878 23.72 8.33 6.28
CA LEU A 878 22.71 7.38 5.79
C LEU A 878 23.33 6.06 5.33
N ALA A 879 24.49 6.11 4.67
CA ALA A 879 25.19 4.94 4.16
C ALA A 879 25.58 3.96 5.28
N GLU A 880 26.30 4.43 6.31
CA GLU A 880 26.76 3.63 7.45
C GLU A 880 25.63 2.96 8.24
N THR A 881 24.48 3.64 8.34
CA THR A 881 23.32 3.07 9.05
C THR A 881 22.54 2.07 8.21
N ILE A 882 22.56 2.23 6.89
CA ILE A 882 22.03 1.19 6.01
C ILE A 882 22.91 -0.06 6.12
N GLU A 883 24.23 0.13 6.15
CA GLU A 883 25.22 -0.95 6.34
C GLU A 883 25.01 -1.69 7.66
N SER A 884 24.95 -0.98 8.78
CA SER A 884 24.71 -1.56 10.12
C SER A 884 23.29 -2.09 10.32
N GLY A 885 22.28 -1.50 9.67
CA GLY A 885 20.86 -1.86 9.78
C GLY A 885 20.43 -3.15 9.06
N GLY A 886 21.37 -3.99 8.65
CA GLY A 886 21.08 -5.29 8.04
C GLY A 886 20.64 -5.19 6.58
N VAL A 887 21.53 -4.71 5.69
CA VAL A 887 21.41 -4.79 4.21
C VAL A 887 21.12 -6.21 3.71
N SER A 888 21.40 -7.23 4.54
CA SER A 888 21.32 -8.66 4.23
C SER A 888 20.06 -9.13 3.48
N ARG A 889 18.90 -8.49 3.67
CA ARG A 889 17.63 -8.91 3.02
C ARG A 889 17.23 -8.13 1.77
N ARG A 890 17.93 -7.06 1.38
CA ARG A 890 17.48 -6.14 0.33
C ARG A 890 18.38 -6.24 -0.91
N ARG A 891 17.77 -6.45 -2.07
CA ARG A 891 18.45 -6.45 -3.39
C ARG A 891 17.87 -5.35 -4.27
N ASN A 892 18.63 -4.86 -5.24
CA ASN A 892 18.18 -3.96 -6.30
C ASN A 892 17.41 -2.73 -5.76
N THR A 893 17.98 -2.06 -4.75
CA THR A 893 17.33 -0.96 -4.02
C THR A 893 18.21 0.30 -4.08
N VAL A 894 17.59 1.44 -4.39
CA VAL A 894 18.25 2.76 -4.37
C VAL A 894 17.69 3.59 -3.22
N PHE A 895 18.57 4.21 -2.44
CA PHE A 895 18.21 5.11 -1.35
C PHE A 895 18.46 6.56 -1.75
N VAL A 896 17.49 7.43 -1.47
CA VAL A 896 17.55 8.87 -1.80
C VAL A 896 17.20 9.67 -0.55
N ASP A 897 18.05 10.62 -0.18
CA ASP A 897 17.81 11.48 0.99
C ASP A 897 16.75 12.56 0.69
N THR A 898 16.11 13.09 1.75
CA THR A 898 15.11 14.16 1.61
C THR A 898 15.45 15.37 2.47
N VAL A 899 14.90 16.53 2.10
CA VAL A 899 15.07 17.81 2.82
C VAL A 899 14.42 17.80 4.21
N ALA A 900 13.59 16.80 4.53
CA ALA A 900 12.81 16.77 5.76
C ALA A 900 13.66 16.30 6.96
N GLN A 901 14.46 17.21 7.50
CA GLN A 901 15.27 17.04 8.71
C GLN A 901 14.71 17.93 9.82
N LYS A 902 14.61 17.39 11.04
CA LYS A 902 14.09 18.11 12.21
C LYS A 902 14.80 17.64 13.48
N TYR A 903 15.08 18.59 14.36
CA TYR A 903 15.58 18.36 15.71
C TYR A 903 14.41 18.29 16.68
N TYR A 904 14.52 17.40 17.66
CA TYR A 904 13.55 17.23 18.72
C TYR A 904 14.27 17.01 20.04
N ASN A 905 13.88 17.77 21.05
CA ASN A 905 14.33 17.52 22.42
C ASN A 905 13.56 16.34 23.00
N THR A 906 14.21 15.58 23.87
CA THR A 906 13.61 14.40 24.51
C THR A 906 12.41 14.78 25.37
N GLU A 907 12.48 15.89 26.10
CA GLU A 907 11.38 16.41 26.93
C GLU A 907 10.13 16.68 26.09
N ASP A 908 10.26 17.43 24.98
CA ASP A 908 9.14 17.72 24.06
C ASP A 908 8.50 16.43 23.50
N LEU A 909 9.31 15.40 23.24
CA LEU A 909 8.84 14.11 22.73
C LEU A 909 8.13 13.30 23.81
N LEU A 910 8.61 13.33 25.05
CA LEU A 910 7.99 12.70 26.20
C LEU A 910 6.68 13.38 26.57
N ASP A 911 6.61 14.71 26.52
CA ASP A 911 5.38 15.48 26.69
C ASP A 911 4.36 15.15 25.62
N LEU A 912 4.79 15.07 24.35
CA LEU A 912 3.93 14.66 23.25
C LEU A 912 3.44 13.20 23.41
N LEU A 913 4.29 12.30 23.92
CA LEU A 913 3.92 10.91 24.22
C LEU A 913 2.90 10.86 25.35
N ASN A 914 3.15 11.58 26.44
CA ASN A 914 2.28 11.69 27.60
C ASN A 914 0.91 12.24 27.20
N GLU A 915 0.88 13.28 26.37
CA GLU A 915 -0.35 13.83 25.82
C GLU A 915 -1.10 12.82 24.92
N HIS A 916 -0.36 12.12 24.05
CA HIS A 916 -0.93 11.11 23.15
C HIS A 916 -1.49 9.89 23.89
N LEU A 917 -0.94 9.51 25.04
CA LEU A 917 -1.41 8.36 25.82
C LEU A 917 -2.52 8.76 26.81
N ARG A 918 -2.31 9.78 27.66
CA ARG A 918 -3.25 10.15 28.74
C ARG A 918 -4.40 11.04 28.28
N ASN A 919 -4.17 11.87 27.27
CA ASN A 919 -5.13 12.86 26.78
C ASN A 919 -5.57 12.56 25.33
N ASN A 920 -5.56 11.28 24.94
CA ASN A 920 -6.09 10.86 23.65
C ASN A 920 -7.60 11.16 23.57
N LEU A 921 -7.99 11.98 22.59
CA LEU A 921 -9.39 12.33 22.36
C LEU A 921 -9.97 11.50 21.22
N VAL A 922 -11.13 10.90 21.48
CA VAL A 922 -11.89 10.11 20.51
C VAL A 922 -13.26 10.74 20.33
N LYS A 923 -13.65 10.95 19.07
CA LYS A 923 -14.99 11.44 18.73
C LYS A 923 -15.89 10.28 18.33
N PHE A 924 -17.05 10.22 18.95
CA PHE A 924 -18.11 9.29 18.62
C PHE A 924 -19.43 10.05 18.44
N GLY A 925 -19.97 10.03 17.22
CA GLY A 925 -21.12 10.86 16.85
C GLY A 925 -20.81 12.35 17.01
N LYS A 926 -21.62 13.03 17.85
CA LYS A 926 -21.45 14.45 18.19
C LYS A 926 -20.64 14.67 19.49
N LYS A 927 -20.31 13.61 20.23
CA LYS A 927 -19.69 13.68 21.57
C LYS A 927 -18.19 13.40 21.50
N PHE A 928 -17.46 13.94 22.48
CA PHE A 928 -16.02 13.73 22.66
C PHE A 928 -15.77 12.88 23.90
N PHE A 929 -14.78 12.00 23.80
CA PHE A 929 -14.38 11.10 24.86
C PHE A 929 -12.87 11.15 25.03
N ARG A 930 -12.38 11.01 26.27
CA ARG A 930 -10.97 10.83 26.61
C ARG A 930 -10.70 9.37 26.93
N GLN A 931 -9.65 8.80 26.36
CA GLN A 931 -9.23 7.45 26.72
C GLN A 931 -8.51 7.47 28.09
N ARG A 932 -9.08 6.77 29.09
CA ARG A 932 -8.54 6.71 30.45
C ARG A 932 -7.59 5.52 30.66
N ASN A 933 -7.94 4.37 30.11
CA ASN A 933 -7.22 3.12 30.29
C ASN A 933 -6.68 2.59 28.96
N GLY A 934 -5.53 1.91 29.02
CA GLY A 934 -4.89 1.31 27.85
C GLY A 934 -4.28 2.30 26.87
N ILE A 935 -3.84 1.80 25.72
CA ILE A 935 -3.22 2.56 24.64
C ILE A 935 -4.10 2.54 23.38
N PRO A 936 -4.07 3.58 22.54
CA PRO A 936 -5.02 3.70 21.43
C PRO A 936 -4.78 2.65 20.32
N GLN A 937 -5.77 1.77 20.09
CA GLN A 937 -5.75 0.83 18.96
C GLN A 937 -5.85 1.60 17.63
N GLY A 938 -4.76 1.62 16.86
CA GLY A 938 -4.66 2.37 15.59
C GLY A 938 -3.53 3.40 15.56
N SER A 939 -2.84 3.62 16.69
CA SER A 939 -1.59 4.38 16.72
C SER A 939 -0.45 3.55 16.13
N VAL A 940 0.49 4.23 15.47
CA VAL A 940 1.75 3.61 14.99
C VAL A 940 2.66 3.15 16.14
N LEU A 941 2.46 3.71 17.34
CA LEU A 941 3.28 3.39 18.53
C LEU A 941 2.79 2.16 19.29
N SER A 942 1.50 1.83 19.23
CA SER A 942 0.86 0.92 20.21
C SER A 942 1.50 -0.47 20.26
N SER A 943 1.79 -1.07 19.11
CA SER A 943 2.43 -2.39 19.06
C SER A 943 3.86 -2.36 19.62
N LEU A 944 4.63 -1.30 19.35
CA LEU A 944 6.00 -1.17 19.85
C LEU A 944 6.01 -0.96 21.36
N LEU A 945 5.16 -0.05 21.85
CA LEU A 945 5.02 0.23 23.28
C LEU A 945 4.55 -1.00 24.08
N CYS A 946 3.54 -1.71 23.58
CA CYS A 946 3.09 -2.97 24.17
C CYS A 946 4.22 -4.00 24.23
N ASN A 947 5.00 -4.12 23.16
CA ASN A 947 6.10 -5.09 23.12
C ASN A 947 7.23 -4.76 24.11
N LEU A 948 7.57 -3.48 24.28
CA LEU A 948 8.55 -3.02 25.27
C LEU A 948 8.05 -3.28 26.70
N PHE A 949 6.77 -2.98 26.94
CA PHE A 949 6.14 -3.16 28.25
C PHE A 949 6.07 -4.62 28.67
N TYR A 950 5.66 -5.53 27.77
CA TYR A 950 5.66 -6.96 28.06
C TYR A 950 7.06 -7.56 28.13
N ALA A 951 8.07 -6.96 27.49
CA ALA A 951 9.45 -7.41 27.65
C ALA A 951 10.01 -7.12 29.05
N GLU A 952 9.57 -6.03 29.70
CA GLU A 952 9.90 -5.79 31.11
C GLU A 952 9.26 -6.84 32.03
N MET A 953 7.98 -7.14 31.80
CA MET A 953 7.28 -8.22 32.51
C MET A 953 7.97 -9.58 32.32
N GLU A 954 8.41 -9.90 31.09
CA GLU A 954 9.18 -11.11 30.81
C GLU A 954 10.44 -11.20 31.67
N ARG A 955 11.20 -10.11 31.80
CA ARG A 955 12.41 -10.10 32.63
C ARG A 955 12.11 -10.28 34.11
N GLU A 956 11.11 -9.57 34.62
CA GLU A 956 10.79 -9.59 36.06
C GLU A 956 10.07 -10.86 36.53
N LYS A 957 9.11 -11.35 35.74
CA LYS A 957 8.22 -12.45 36.15
C LYS A 957 8.56 -13.79 35.50
N LEU A 958 9.16 -13.76 34.31
CA LEU A 958 9.49 -14.95 33.52
C LEU A 958 11.00 -15.18 33.40
N GLY A 959 11.83 -14.52 34.21
CA GLY A 959 13.29 -14.68 34.21
C GLY A 959 13.76 -16.13 34.43
N PHE A 960 12.94 -16.97 35.07
CA PHE A 960 13.21 -18.41 35.24
C PHE A 960 13.23 -19.20 33.92
N LEU A 961 12.73 -18.62 32.81
CA LEU A 961 12.78 -19.22 31.47
C LEU A 961 14.09 -18.93 30.73
N GLY A 962 15.03 -18.20 31.33
CA GLY A 962 16.35 -17.88 30.74
C GLY A 962 17.29 -19.08 30.58
N CYS A 963 16.83 -20.30 30.81
CA CYS A 963 17.61 -21.53 30.66
C CYS A 963 17.67 -22.01 29.19
N LYS A 964 18.70 -22.80 28.85
CA LYS A 964 18.88 -23.37 27.50
C LYS A 964 17.77 -24.34 27.06
N GLU A 965 16.97 -24.84 28.01
CA GLU A 965 15.91 -25.83 27.80
C GLU A 965 14.55 -25.24 27.41
N ALA A 966 14.44 -23.92 27.31
CA ALA A 966 13.18 -23.22 27.04
C ALA A 966 13.33 -22.17 25.94
N LEU A 967 12.34 -22.12 25.05
CA LEU A 967 12.20 -21.09 24.04
C LEU A 967 10.85 -20.39 24.23
N LEU A 968 10.90 -19.12 24.62
CA LEU A 968 9.73 -18.25 24.66
C LEU A 968 9.69 -17.39 23.39
N LEU A 969 8.55 -17.42 22.70
CA LEU A 969 8.23 -16.60 21.54
C LEU A 969 6.99 -15.76 21.84
N ARG A 970 7.02 -14.48 21.47
CA ARG A 970 5.87 -13.59 21.64
C ARG A 970 5.61 -12.75 20.41
N LEU A 971 4.36 -12.72 19.96
CA LEU A 971 3.89 -11.78 18.94
C LEU A 971 2.75 -10.94 19.52
N VAL A 972 3.12 -9.80 20.14
CA VAL A 972 2.17 -8.91 20.83
C VAL A 972 1.45 -9.64 21.97
N ASP A 973 0.23 -10.11 21.75
CA ASP A 973 -0.67 -10.78 22.70
C ASP A 973 -0.59 -12.31 22.68
N ASP A 974 -0.07 -12.88 21.60
CA ASP A 974 0.13 -14.32 21.45
C ASP A 974 1.49 -14.74 22.06
N PHE A 975 1.47 -15.60 23.08
CA PHE A 975 2.66 -16.21 23.67
C PHE A 975 2.75 -17.68 23.27
N LEU A 976 3.97 -18.15 23.00
CA LEU A 976 4.29 -19.57 22.80
C LEU A 976 5.55 -19.92 23.58
N LEU A 977 5.43 -20.86 24.50
CA LEU A 977 6.54 -21.51 25.18
C LEU A 977 6.75 -22.90 24.59
N ILE A 978 8.01 -23.25 24.32
CA ILE A 978 8.47 -24.58 23.93
C ILE A 978 9.56 -24.99 24.92
N THR A 979 9.43 -26.13 25.58
CA THR A 979 10.44 -26.62 26.53
C THR A 979 10.51 -28.14 26.56
N SER A 980 11.67 -28.71 26.89
CA SER A 980 11.82 -30.14 27.18
C SER A 980 11.37 -30.52 28.59
N ASN A 981 11.20 -29.55 29.49
CA ASN A 981 10.90 -29.79 30.91
C ASN A 981 9.42 -29.51 31.24
N PRO A 982 8.63 -30.52 31.63
CA PRO A 982 7.20 -30.33 31.94
C PRO A 982 6.97 -29.43 33.16
N THR A 983 7.89 -29.40 34.11
CA THR A 983 7.76 -28.57 35.32
C THR A 983 7.85 -27.08 34.98
N LEU A 984 8.72 -26.71 34.03
CA LEU A 984 8.83 -25.33 33.54
C LEU A 984 7.56 -24.90 32.79
N ALA A 985 7.00 -25.79 31.95
CA ALA A 985 5.75 -25.53 31.25
C ALA A 985 4.59 -25.29 32.23
N MET A 986 4.47 -26.12 33.28
CA MET A 986 3.45 -25.97 34.31
C MET A 986 3.66 -24.71 35.16
N ARG A 987 4.91 -24.39 35.52
CA ARG A 987 5.23 -23.15 36.26
C ARG A 987 4.86 -21.92 35.44
N PHE A 988 5.19 -21.90 34.15
CA PHE A 988 4.81 -20.82 33.23
C PHE A 988 3.29 -20.64 33.15
N LEU A 989 2.55 -21.75 33.00
CA LEU A 989 1.09 -21.74 33.01
C LEU A 989 0.53 -21.14 34.30
N LYS A 990 0.98 -21.61 35.47
CA LYS A 990 0.54 -21.11 36.77
C LYS A 990 0.78 -19.60 36.93
N VAL A 991 1.97 -19.12 36.57
CA VAL A 991 2.34 -17.70 36.68
C VAL A 991 1.49 -16.82 35.77
N MET A 992 1.20 -17.28 34.55
CA MET A 992 0.46 -16.49 33.57
C MET A 992 -1.06 -16.55 33.78
N VAL A 993 -1.62 -17.70 34.18
CA VAL A 993 -3.06 -17.87 34.45
C VAL A 993 -3.48 -17.11 35.70
N LYS A 994 -2.64 -17.09 36.76
CA LYS A 994 -2.84 -16.22 37.94
C LYS A 994 -2.99 -14.74 37.58
N GLY A 995 -2.50 -14.34 36.40
CA GLY A 995 -2.55 -12.98 35.89
C GLY A 995 -1.49 -12.07 36.51
N GLN A 996 -1.22 -10.95 35.84
CA GLN A 996 -0.28 -9.93 36.32
C GLN A 996 -0.97 -8.56 36.28
N PRO A 997 -1.76 -8.20 37.32
CA PRO A 997 -2.50 -6.94 37.36
C PRO A 997 -1.59 -5.71 37.23
N ALA A 998 -0.37 -5.79 37.76
CA ALA A 998 0.65 -4.77 37.66
C ALA A 998 1.02 -4.39 36.20
N TYR A 999 0.79 -5.30 35.26
CA TYR A 999 1.01 -5.15 33.81
C TYR A 999 -0.30 -5.23 33.01
N GLY A 1000 -1.47 -5.27 33.66
CA GLY A 1000 -2.76 -5.42 33.00
C GLY A 1000 -2.92 -6.74 32.23
N ILE A 1001 -2.23 -7.81 32.64
CA ILE A 1001 -2.29 -9.11 31.95
C ILE A 1001 -3.35 -9.99 32.58
N THR A 1002 -4.30 -10.42 31.76
CA THR A 1002 -5.27 -11.47 32.05
C THR A 1002 -5.27 -12.44 30.89
N VAL A 1003 -5.13 -13.72 31.16
CA VAL A 1003 -5.11 -14.78 30.13
C VAL A 1003 -6.53 -15.28 29.90
N ASN A 1004 -6.84 -15.65 28.65
CA ASN A 1004 -8.08 -16.34 28.32
C ASN A 1004 -7.84 -17.87 28.27
N PRO A 1005 -8.27 -18.66 29.27
CA PRO A 1005 -8.02 -20.10 29.29
C PRO A 1005 -8.67 -20.83 28.12
N ALA A 1006 -9.87 -20.42 27.69
CA ALA A 1006 -10.61 -21.04 26.60
C ALA A 1006 -9.98 -20.86 25.21
N LYS A 1007 -9.05 -19.90 25.07
CA LYS A 1007 -8.28 -19.67 23.84
C LYS A 1007 -6.82 -20.10 23.95
N SER A 1008 -6.41 -20.54 25.12
CA SER A 1008 -5.09 -21.11 25.36
C SER A 1008 -5.07 -22.56 24.88
N LEU A 1009 -3.89 -23.08 24.57
CA LEU A 1009 -3.72 -24.42 24.02
C LEU A 1009 -2.44 -25.05 24.53
N VAL A 1010 -2.50 -26.34 24.89
CA VAL A 1010 -1.35 -27.14 25.34
C VAL A 1010 -1.30 -28.48 24.61
N ASN A 1011 -0.16 -29.15 24.55
CA ASN A 1011 -0.06 -30.52 24.00
C ASN A 1011 -0.06 -31.63 25.09
N PHE A 1012 -0.07 -31.26 26.36
CA PHE A 1012 -0.10 -32.16 27.52
C PHE A 1012 -1.32 -31.90 28.41
N GLY A 1013 -1.59 -32.77 29.38
CA GLY A 1013 -2.67 -32.55 30.36
C GLY A 1013 -2.29 -31.43 31.33
N ALA A 1014 -3.06 -30.34 31.35
CA ALA A 1014 -2.80 -29.21 32.25
C ALA A 1014 -4.09 -28.71 32.90
N VAL A 1015 -4.11 -28.75 34.23
CA VAL A 1015 -5.16 -28.16 35.07
C VAL A 1015 -4.49 -27.14 35.98
N VAL A 1016 -5.00 -25.91 35.95
CA VAL A 1016 -4.47 -24.81 36.78
C VAL A 1016 -5.66 -24.14 37.46
N GLU A 1017 -5.65 -24.10 38.80
CA GLU A 1017 -6.69 -23.47 39.62
C GLU A 1017 -8.13 -23.95 39.27
N GLY A 1018 -8.28 -25.25 39.00
CA GLY A 1018 -9.57 -25.87 38.62
C GLY A 1018 -9.98 -25.64 37.16
N ALA A 1019 -9.28 -24.79 36.41
CA ALA A 1019 -9.54 -24.56 34.98
C ALA A 1019 -8.75 -25.54 34.10
N HIS A 1020 -9.46 -26.33 33.30
CA HIS A 1020 -8.85 -27.22 32.30
C HIS A 1020 -8.46 -26.43 31.05
N ILE A 1021 -7.19 -26.47 30.67
CA ILE A 1021 -6.72 -25.80 29.44
C ILE A 1021 -6.97 -26.74 28.25
N PRO A 1022 -7.52 -26.24 27.12
CA PRO A 1022 -7.71 -27.05 25.92
C PRO A 1022 -6.40 -27.76 25.51
N ARG A 1023 -6.48 -29.07 25.28
CA ARG A 1023 -5.38 -29.89 24.79
C ARG A 1023 -5.49 -30.06 23.28
N LEU A 1024 -4.34 -30.09 22.60
CA LEU A 1024 -4.25 -30.52 21.21
C LEU A 1024 -4.54 -32.03 21.13
N ILE A 1025 -5.64 -32.39 20.46
CA ILE A 1025 -6.11 -33.77 20.30
C ILE A 1025 -5.92 -34.17 18.82
N ASP A 1026 -5.65 -35.44 18.55
CA ASP A 1026 -5.54 -36.06 17.21
C ASP A 1026 -4.45 -35.53 16.25
N SER A 1027 -3.51 -34.71 16.72
CA SER A 1027 -2.43 -34.17 15.87
C SER A 1027 -1.15 -33.83 16.64
N SER A 1028 0.01 -33.97 15.99
CA SER A 1028 1.31 -33.46 16.48
C SER A 1028 1.59 -32.01 16.07
N LEU A 1029 0.74 -31.43 15.20
CA LEU A 1029 0.94 -30.13 14.59
C LEU A 1029 0.31 -29.01 15.43
N PHE A 1030 1.14 -28.22 16.10
CA PHE A 1030 0.72 -27.19 17.04
C PHE A 1030 0.55 -25.83 16.35
N PRO A 1031 -0.62 -25.16 16.44
CA PRO A 1031 -0.90 -23.90 15.74
C PRO A 1031 -0.37 -22.66 16.45
N TYR A 1032 0.41 -21.84 15.74
CA TYR A 1032 0.91 -20.55 16.22
C TYR A 1032 1.10 -19.53 15.08
N CYS A 1033 0.50 -18.35 15.21
CA CYS A 1033 0.59 -17.21 14.27
C CYS A 1033 0.41 -17.55 12.77
N GLY A 1034 -0.42 -18.55 12.43
CA GLY A 1034 -0.67 -18.98 11.04
C GLY A 1034 0.34 -19.99 10.48
N SER A 1035 1.18 -20.55 11.33
CA SER A 1035 2.03 -21.72 11.06
C SER A 1035 1.65 -22.86 12.00
N LEU A 1036 1.97 -24.07 11.58
CA LEU A 1036 1.83 -25.31 12.36
C LEU A 1036 3.24 -25.81 12.66
N ILE A 1037 3.55 -26.11 13.93
CA ILE A 1037 4.88 -26.58 14.36
C ILE A 1037 4.72 -28.01 14.86
N ASP A 1038 5.49 -28.95 14.32
CA ASP A 1038 5.50 -30.32 14.84
C ASP A 1038 6.10 -30.36 16.26
N THR A 1039 5.34 -30.86 17.21
CA THR A 1039 5.71 -30.92 18.63
C THR A 1039 6.89 -31.85 18.94
N ARG A 1040 7.31 -32.71 18.00
CA ARG A 1040 8.44 -33.63 18.16
C ARG A 1040 9.65 -33.17 17.35
N THR A 1041 9.45 -32.83 16.08
CA THR A 1041 10.57 -32.53 15.14
C THR A 1041 10.90 -31.04 15.01
N LEU A 1042 10.02 -30.17 15.55
CA LEU A 1042 10.02 -28.72 15.38
C LEU A 1042 9.91 -28.26 13.93
N GLU A 1043 9.49 -29.13 13.02
CA GLU A 1043 9.27 -28.79 11.61
C GLU A 1043 8.08 -27.86 11.43
N VAL A 1044 8.17 -26.96 10.44
CA VAL A 1044 7.22 -25.88 10.25
C VAL A 1044 6.40 -26.10 8.98
N HIS A 1045 5.09 -26.18 9.18
CA HIS A 1045 4.08 -26.25 8.14
C HIS A 1045 3.25 -24.97 8.09
N LYS A 1046 2.60 -24.72 6.97
CA LYS A 1046 1.65 -23.61 6.84
C LYS A 1046 0.26 -24.05 7.27
N ASP A 1047 -0.39 -23.24 8.11
CA ASP A 1047 -1.78 -23.45 8.47
C ASP A 1047 -2.70 -23.01 7.32
N HIS A 1048 -3.25 -24.00 6.60
CA HIS A 1048 -4.18 -23.78 5.51
C HIS A 1048 -5.64 -23.80 5.97
N ASP A 1049 -5.95 -24.45 7.09
CA ASP A 1049 -7.31 -24.65 7.60
C ASP A 1049 -7.90 -23.36 8.16
N ARG A 1050 -7.05 -22.39 8.53
CA ARG A 1050 -7.46 -21.00 8.79
C ARG A 1050 -8.24 -20.35 7.65
N ILE A 1051 -8.20 -20.92 6.44
CA ILE A 1051 -9.03 -20.47 5.32
C ILE A 1051 -10.49 -20.89 5.49
N LEU A 1052 -10.74 -22.03 6.12
CA LEU A 1052 -12.06 -22.57 6.42
C LEU A 1052 -12.73 -21.83 7.58
N GLU A 1053 -11.95 -21.20 8.46
CA GLU A 1053 -12.49 -20.41 9.56
C GLU A 1053 -13.48 -19.33 9.10
N GLY A 1054 -14.69 -19.38 9.66
CA GLY A 1054 -15.74 -18.39 9.44
C GLY A 1054 -16.42 -18.47 8.08
N GLY A 1055 -16.60 -19.63 7.47
CA GLY A 1055 -17.54 -19.76 6.36
C GLY A 1055 -17.97 -21.19 6.15
N ASP A 1056 -19.16 -21.36 5.56
CA ASP A 1056 -19.78 -22.68 5.40
C ASP A 1056 -19.07 -23.51 4.32
N SER A 1057 -18.23 -22.88 3.50
CA SER A 1057 -17.48 -23.52 2.42
C SER A 1057 -16.13 -22.85 2.14
N ALA A 1058 -15.12 -23.66 1.83
CA ALA A 1058 -13.81 -23.21 1.37
C ALA A 1058 -13.92 -22.28 0.14
N ALA A 1059 -14.86 -22.56 -0.77
CA ALA A 1059 -15.13 -21.75 -1.96
C ALA A 1059 -15.45 -20.29 -1.62
N GLU A 1060 -16.30 -20.08 -0.62
CA GLU A 1060 -16.76 -18.75 -0.26
C GLU A 1060 -15.65 -17.96 0.43
N ASN A 1061 -14.96 -18.58 1.39
CA ASN A 1061 -13.86 -17.95 2.12
C ASN A 1061 -12.66 -17.62 1.22
N LEU A 1062 -12.33 -18.50 0.28
CA LEU A 1062 -11.33 -18.23 -0.75
C LEU A 1062 -11.76 -17.03 -1.59
N SER A 1063 -13.01 -17.01 -2.06
CA SER A 1063 -13.55 -15.87 -2.80
C SER A 1063 -13.48 -14.57 -1.99
N ASN A 1064 -13.89 -14.59 -0.73
CA ASN A 1064 -13.90 -13.42 0.16
C ASN A 1064 -12.48 -12.91 0.50
N SER A 1065 -11.46 -13.76 0.39
CA SER A 1065 -10.05 -13.36 0.52
C SER A 1065 -9.51 -12.60 -0.70
N LEU A 1066 -10.10 -12.81 -1.87
CA LEU A 1066 -9.63 -12.24 -3.14
C LEU A 1066 -10.16 -10.82 -3.35
N THR A 1067 -9.49 -10.09 -4.23
CA THR A 1067 -9.97 -8.80 -4.75
C THR A 1067 -9.83 -8.86 -6.26
N VAL A 1068 -10.92 -8.75 -7.01
CA VAL A 1068 -10.90 -8.89 -8.48
C VAL A 1068 -10.89 -7.51 -9.13
N GLU A 1069 -9.95 -7.26 -10.04
CA GLU A 1069 -9.89 -6.01 -10.83
C GLU A 1069 -10.40 -6.28 -12.25
N LEU A 1070 -11.52 -5.66 -12.61
CA LEU A 1070 -12.24 -5.91 -13.86
C LEU A 1070 -12.01 -4.83 -14.92
N ALA A 1071 -11.71 -3.59 -14.50
CA ALA A 1071 -11.73 -2.42 -15.36
C ALA A 1071 -10.48 -2.27 -16.24
N ARG A 1072 -9.28 -2.48 -15.69
CA ARG A 1072 -8.01 -2.14 -16.38
C ARG A 1072 -7.17 -3.40 -16.61
N ALA A 1073 -7.07 -3.82 -17.88
CA ALA A 1073 -6.26 -4.96 -18.34
C ALA A 1073 -6.44 -6.21 -17.45
N PRO A 1074 -7.62 -6.87 -17.48
CA PRO A 1074 -7.97 -7.93 -16.54
C PRO A 1074 -6.99 -9.11 -16.57
N GLY A 1075 -6.44 -9.46 -17.73
CA GLY A 1075 -5.41 -10.52 -17.86
C GLY A 1075 -4.11 -10.20 -17.13
N HIS A 1076 -3.60 -8.97 -17.27
CA HIS A 1076 -2.39 -8.53 -16.55
C HIS A 1076 -2.65 -8.43 -15.03
N SER A 1077 -3.81 -7.90 -14.64
CA SER A 1077 -4.21 -7.83 -13.24
C SER A 1077 -4.38 -9.21 -12.62
N PHE A 1078 -4.91 -10.18 -13.37
CA PHE A 1078 -5.00 -11.59 -12.99
C PHE A 1078 -3.62 -12.19 -12.75
N HIS A 1079 -2.72 -12.11 -13.73
CA HIS A 1079 -1.33 -12.60 -13.62
C HIS A 1079 -0.64 -12.04 -12.38
N ARG A 1080 -0.57 -10.71 -12.25
CA ARG A 1080 0.06 -10.03 -11.10
C ARG A 1080 -0.51 -10.48 -9.76
N LYS A 1081 -1.83 -10.58 -9.63
CA LYS A 1081 -2.48 -10.95 -8.36
C LYS A 1081 -2.25 -12.41 -7.98
N VAL A 1082 -2.23 -13.32 -8.95
CA VAL A 1082 -1.93 -14.74 -8.71
C VAL A 1082 -0.49 -14.91 -8.25
N LEU A 1083 0.47 -14.28 -8.94
CA LEU A 1083 1.89 -14.33 -8.54
C LEU A 1083 2.12 -13.68 -7.16
N ALA A 1084 1.52 -12.52 -6.90
CA ALA A 1084 1.62 -11.85 -5.59
C ALA A 1084 1.04 -12.72 -4.46
N SER A 1085 -0.09 -13.39 -4.70
CA SER A 1085 -0.66 -14.34 -3.74
C SER A 1085 0.27 -15.52 -3.48
N PHE A 1086 0.87 -16.11 -4.52
CA PHE A 1086 1.80 -17.23 -4.39
C PHE A 1086 3.06 -16.85 -3.64
N LYS A 1087 3.61 -15.65 -3.88
CA LYS A 1087 4.77 -15.11 -3.15
C LYS A 1087 4.56 -15.07 -1.64
N LEU A 1088 3.34 -14.76 -1.18
CA LEU A 1088 2.99 -14.78 0.25
C LEU A 1088 2.90 -16.20 0.83
N LEU A 1089 2.77 -17.23 -0.01
CA LEU A 1089 2.81 -18.62 0.39
C LEU A 1089 4.25 -19.17 0.47
N MET A 1090 5.12 -18.70 -0.42
CA MET A 1090 6.52 -19.12 -0.54
C MET A 1090 7.47 -18.45 0.48
N HIS A 1091 7.04 -18.36 1.75
CA HIS A 1091 7.91 -17.82 2.79
C HIS A 1091 9.12 -18.75 3.01
N PRO A 1092 10.36 -18.21 3.17
CA PRO A 1092 11.57 -18.99 3.38
C PRO A 1092 11.49 -20.10 4.44
N MET A 1093 10.72 -19.87 5.51
CA MET A 1093 10.59 -20.82 6.62
C MET A 1093 10.03 -22.20 6.23
N TYR A 1094 9.24 -22.27 5.17
CA TYR A 1094 8.63 -23.52 4.72
C TYR A 1094 9.48 -24.27 3.68
N LEU A 1095 10.52 -23.60 3.17
CA LEU A 1095 11.37 -24.09 2.07
C LEU A 1095 12.81 -24.41 2.54
N ASP A 1096 13.13 -24.12 3.80
CA ASP A 1096 14.46 -24.33 4.34
C ASP A 1096 14.69 -25.82 4.66
N THR A 1097 15.53 -26.47 3.86
CA THR A 1097 15.91 -27.88 4.00
C THR A 1097 16.92 -28.14 5.12
N SER A 1098 17.51 -27.09 5.71
CA SER A 1098 18.37 -27.24 6.90
C SER A 1098 17.58 -27.41 8.18
N HIS A 1099 16.35 -26.90 8.22
CA HIS A 1099 15.47 -26.98 9.38
C HIS A 1099 14.36 -28.03 9.20
N ASN A 1100 13.73 -28.05 8.02
CA ASN A 1100 12.68 -29.00 7.65
C ASN A 1100 13.27 -30.14 6.81
N SER A 1101 12.74 -31.35 6.99
CA SER A 1101 13.08 -32.48 6.13
C SER A 1101 12.59 -32.29 4.68
N LEU A 1102 13.24 -32.97 3.73
CA LEU A 1102 12.84 -32.94 2.32
C LEU A 1102 11.36 -33.31 2.09
N PRO A 1103 10.77 -34.34 2.73
CA PRO A 1103 9.34 -34.62 2.65
C PRO A 1103 8.44 -33.45 3.04
N VAL A 1104 8.78 -32.76 4.14
CA VAL A 1104 8.01 -31.60 4.63
C VAL A 1104 8.08 -30.43 3.66
N VAL A 1105 9.27 -30.12 3.14
CA VAL A 1105 9.45 -29.06 2.14
C VAL A 1105 8.65 -29.34 0.87
N LEU A 1106 8.69 -30.58 0.37
CA LEU A 1106 7.92 -30.98 -0.82
C LEU A 1106 6.41 -30.95 -0.55
N SER A 1107 5.96 -31.35 0.64
CA SER A 1107 4.55 -31.26 1.06
C SER A 1107 4.07 -29.81 1.16
N ASN A 1108 4.85 -28.92 1.78
CA ASN A 1108 4.56 -27.49 1.85
C ASN A 1108 4.52 -26.85 0.45
N LEU A 1109 5.44 -27.23 -0.43
CA LEU A 1109 5.47 -26.74 -1.81
C LEU A 1109 4.23 -27.19 -2.59
N TYR A 1110 3.85 -28.46 -2.47
CA TYR A 1110 2.64 -29.00 -3.09
C TYR A 1110 1.37 -28.29 -2.58
N ALA A 1111 1.22 -28.16 -1.27
CA ALA A 1111 0.11 -27.44 -0.64
C ALA A 1111 0.01 -25.99 -1.13
N ASN A 1112 1.15 -25.28 -1.23
CA ASN A 1112 1.20 -23.92 -1.77
C ASN A 1112 0.72 -23.83 -3.22
N PHE A 1113 1.06 -24.81 -4.06
CA PHE A 1113 0.56 -24.87 -5.44
C PHE A 1113 -0.94 -25.18 -5.50
N VAL A 1114 -1.44 -26.13 -4.73
CA VAL A 1114 -2.88 -26.45 -4.66
C VAL A 1114 -3.68 -25.21 -4.24
N MET A 1115 -3.26 -24.54 -3.18
CA MET A 1115 -3.89 -23.31 -2.70
C MET A 1115 -3.87 -22.19 -3.74
N THR A 1116 -2.78 -22.07 -4.49
CA THR A 1116 -2.67 -21.08 -5.56
C THR A 1116 -3.56 -21.44 -6.74
N ALA A 1117 -3.65 -22.71 -7.10
CA ALA A 1117 -4.54 -23.20 -8.15
C ALA A 1117 -6.02 -22.94 -7.79
N MET A 1118 -6.43 -23.20 -6.54
CA MET A 1118 -7.77 -22.89 -6.05
C MET A 1118 -8.05 -21.38 -6.12
N ARG A 1119 -7.14 -20.53 -5.61
CA ARG A 1119 -7.29 -19.06 -5.68
C ARG A 1119 -7.34 -18.55 -7.11
N MET A 1120 -6.49 -19.08 -7.99
CA MET A 1120 -6.44 -18.76 -9.41
C MET A 1120 -7.79 -19.09 -10.07
N TYR A 1121 -8.32 -20.29 -9.84
CA TYR A 1121 -9.63 -20.70 -10.36
C TYR A 1121 -10.76 -19.79 -9.86
N ARG A 1122 -10.83 -19.51 -8.55
CA ARG A 1122 -11.83 -18.59 -7.98
C ARG A 1122 -11.74 -17.18 -8.58
N TYR A 1123 -10.53 -16.71 -8.86
CA TYR A 1123 -10.32 -15.43 -9.55
C TYR A 1123 -10.84 -15.48 -11.00
N MET A 1124 -10.48 -16.53 -11.76
CA MET A 1124 -10.93 -16.70 -13.15
C MET A 1124 -12.45 -16.81 -13.25
N ARG A 1125 -13.11 -17.50 -12.31
CA ARG A 1125 -14.58 -17.58 -12.27
C ARG A 1125 -15.26 -16.22 -12.18
N ALA A 1126 -14.62 -15.23 -11.55
CA ALA A 1126 -15.14 -13.87 -11.48
C ALA A 1126 -14.92 -13.08 -12.78
N LEU A 1127 -14.09 -13.56 -13.71
CA LEU A 1127 -13.86 -12.98 -15.02
C LEU A 1127 -14.75 -13.66 -16.07
N ILE A 1128 -15.86 -13.03 -16.46
CA ILE A 1128 -16.84 -13.63 -17.39
C ILE A 1128 -16.68 -13.06 -18.83
N GLY A 1129 -17.06 -13.85 -19.83
CA GLY A 1129 -17.09 -13.47 -21.25
C GLY A 1129 -15.70 -13.20 -21.80
N ARG A 1130 -15.53 -12.14 -22.61
CA ARG A 1130 -14.23 -11.75 -23.22
C ARG A 1130 -13.12 -11.43 -22.22
N ARG A 1131 -13.43 -11.32 -20.92
CA ARG A 1131 -12.45 -11.06 -19.85
C ARG A 1131 -11.87 -12.35 -19.28
N HIS A 1132 -12.52 -13.50 -19.50
CA HIS A 1132 -12.03 -14.77 -19.02
C HIS A 1132 -10.68 -15.09 -19.71
N PRO A 1133 -9.64 -15.51 -18.97
CA PRO A 1133 -8.35 -15.83 -19.57
C PRO A 1133 -8.47 -16.96 -20.60
N THR A 1134 -7.78 -16.83 -21.73
CA THR A 1134 -7.63 -17.91 -22.71
C THR A 1134 -6.69 -18.99 -22.16
N PRO A 1135 -6.75 -20.24 -22.66
CA PRO A 1135 -5.85 -21.30 -22.24
C PRO A 1135 -4.36 -20.90 -22.31
N ALA A 1136 -3.95 -20.15 -23.34
CA ALA A 1136 -2.58 -19.66 -23.49
C ALA A 1136 -2.15 -18.73 -22.33
N VAL A 1137 -3.05 -17.84 -21.87
CA VAL A 1137 -2.79 -16.96 -20.73
C VAL A 1137 -2.65 -17.78 -19.45
N VAL A 1138 -3.51 -18.79 -19.25
CA VAL A 1138 -3.46 -19.67 -18.07
C VAL A 1138 -2.16 -20.48 -18.05
N ILE A 1139 -1.77 -21.09 -19.17
CA ILE A 1139 -0.52 -21.83 -19.32
C ILE A 1139 0.69 -20.95 -19.00
N ARG A 1140 0.71 -19.71 -19.51
CA ARG A 1140 1.77 -18.75 -19.21
C ARG A 1140 1.85 -18.43 -17.72
N VAL A 1141 0.71 -18.15 -17.06
CA VAL A 1141 0.68 -17.89 -15.61
C VAL A 1141 1.23 -19.07 -14.82
N ILE A 1142 0.84 -20.31 -15.16
CA ILE A 1142 1.34 -21.51 -14.48
C ILE A 1142 2.85 -21.68 -14.70
N ARG A 1143 3.33 -21.46 -15.93
CA ARG A 1143 4.76 -21.49 -16.25
C ARG A 1143 5.55 -20.46 -15.46
N ASP A 1144 5.04 -19.24 -15.35
CA ASP A 1144 5.68 -18.17 -14.60
C ASP A 1144 5.70 -18.48 -13.08
N LEU A 1145 4.65 -19.12 -12.54
CA LEU A 1145 4.64 -19.60 -11.15
C LEU A 1145 5.68 -20.69 -10.90
N ILE A 1146 5.82 -21.63 -11.83
CA ILE A 1146 6.85 -22.66 -11.78
C ILE A 1146 8.23 -22.00 -11.77
N GLN A 1147 8.54 -21.13 -12.74
CA GLN A 1147 9.81 -20.39 -12.78
C GLN A 1147 10.06 -19.59 -11.51
N LEU A 1148 9.04 -18.92 -10.98
CA LEU A 1148 9.12 -18.16 -9.73
C LEU A 1148 9.47 -19.07 -8.55
N SER A 1149 8.83 -20.23 -8.42
CA SER A 1149 9.12 -21.20 -7.37
C SER A 1149 10.54 -21.74 -7.45
N HIS A 1150 11.06 -22.02 -8.66
CA HIS A 1150 12.46 -22.42 -8.84
C HIS A 1150 13.42 -21.34 -8.35
N ARG A 1151 13.17 -20.07 -8.67
CA ARG A 1151 14.02 -18.96 -8.20
C ARG A 1151 14.00 -18.83 -6.68
N PHE A 1152 12.85 -19.03 -6.02
CA PHE A 1152 12.77 -19.02 -4.55
C PHE A 1152 13.57 -20.16 -3.91
N VAL A 1153 13.49 -21.37 -4.47
CA VAL A 1153 14.27 -22.52 -4.00
C VAL A 1153 15.77 -22.30 -4.26
N GLN A 1154 16.14 -21.75 -5.43
CA GLN A 1154 17.54 -21.48 -5.79
C GLN A 1154 18.15 -20.30 -5.02
N ALA A 1155 17.38 -19.27 -4.67
CA ALA A 1155 17.88 -18.11 -3.92
C ALA A 1155 18.36 -18.46 -2.50
N LYS A 1156 18.07 -19.68 -2.04
CA LYS A 1156 18.54 -20.26 -0.78
C LYS A 1156 19.82 -21.07 -0.90
N ARG A 1157 20.43 -21.14 -2.08
CA ARG A 1157 21.84 -21.50 -2.25
C ARG A 1157 22.68 -20.42 -1.57
N THR A 1158 23.03 -20.59 -0.30
CA THR A 1158 24.08 -19.77 0.32
C THR A 1158 25.40 -20.14 -0.35
N PRO A 1159 26.16 -19.20 -0.94
CA PRO A 1159 27.59 -19.38 -1.12
C PRO A 1159 28.24 -19.15 0.24
N SER A 1160 28.12 -20.10 1.15
CA SER A 1160 28.72 -20.03 2.49
C SER A 1160 29.83 -21.05 2.62
N ARG A 1161 30.98 -20.71 2.04
CA ARG A 1161 32.31 -20.99 2.59
C ARG A 1161 33.25 -19.95 1.98
N GLN A 1162 33.97 -19.26 2.85
CA GLN A 1162 35.10 -18.43 2.45
C GLN A 1162 36.01 -19.28 1.56
N VAL A 1163 36.41 -18.74 0.42
CA VAL A 1163 37.55 -19.25 -0.33
C VAL A 1163 38.76 -18.96 0.56
N GLY A 1164 39.12 -19.90 1.41
CA GLY A 1164 40.52 -20.15 1.71
C GLY A 1164 41.07 -20.89 0.50
N GLU A 1165 42.09 -20.33 -0.12
CA GLU A 1165 42.86 -21.01 -1.15
C GLU A 1165 43.50 -22.27 -0.54
N GLY A 1166 43.36 -23.40 -1.23
CA GLY A 1166 43.97 -24.68 -0.87
C GLY A 1166 43.02 -25.64 -0.13
N ASP A 1167 42.23 -26.42 -0.87
CA ASP A 1167 42.46 -27.87 -1.04
C ASP A 1167 41.33 -28.50 -1.87
N ASP A 1168 41.70 -29.25 -2.91
CA ASP A 1168 40.79 -29.92 -3.82
C ASP A 1168 40.20 -31.18 -3.16
N SER A 1169 39.01 -31.09 -2.56
CA SER A 1169 38.14 -32.24 -2.32
C SER A 1169 36.64 -31.90 -2.27
N ASN A 1170 36.02 -31.92 -3.45
CA ASN A 1170 34.70 -32.46 -3.77
C ASN A 1170 33.56 -32.49 -2.70
N SER A 1171 33.29 -31.39 -1.98
CA SER A 1171 32.02 -31.22 -1.26
C SER A 1171 31.02 -30.39 -2.09
N SER A 1172 30.48 -31.03 -3.13
CA SER A 1172 29.37 -30.47 -3.91
C SER A 1172 28.19 -30.12 -2.99
N SER A 1173 27.91 -28.81 -2.85
CA SER A 1173 26.72 -28.32 -2.15
C SER A 1173 25.48 -28.75 -2.95
N THR A 1174 24.99 -29.96 -2.67
CA THR A 1174 23.89 -30.61 -3.37
C THR A 1174 22.57 -29.95 -2.99
N SER A 1175 21.92 -29.31 -3.96
CA SER A 1175 20.54 -28.82 -3.84
C SER A 1175 19.60 -30.00 -3.58
N MET A 1176 19.08 -30.14 -2.35
CA MET A 1176 18.16 -31.24 -2.00
C MET A 1176 16.84 -31.19 -2.79
N VAL A 1177 16.40 -30.01 -3.23
CA VAL A 1177 15.21 -29.84 -4.09
C VAL A 1177 15.64 -29.49 -5.52
N HIS A 1178 15.28 -30.34 -6.48
CA HIS A 1178 15.62 -30.16 -7.90
C HIS A 1178 14.48 -29.55 -8.70
N GLY A 1179 14.82 -28.98 -9.85
CA GLY A 1179 13.83 -28.34 -10.71
C GLY A 1179 12.72 -29.28 -11.20
N PHE A 1180 13.05 -30.50 -11.61
CA PHE A 1180 12.04 -31.45 -12.05
C PHE A 1180 11.00 -31.76 -10.95
N GLN A 1181 11.40 -31.79 -9.67
CA GLN A 1181 10.47 -32.03 -8.55
C GLN A 1181 9.44 -30.89 -8.43
N VAL A 1182 9.90 -29.65 -8.58
CA VAL A 1182 9.04 -28.47 -8.56
C VAL A 1182 8.04 -28.50 -9.72
N GLN A 1183 8.50 -28.83 -10.93
CA GLN A 1183 7.65 -28.95 -12.12
C GLN A 1183 6.60 -30.06 -11.95
N TYR A 1184 7.01 -31.22 -11.45
CA TYR A 1184 6.13 -32.35 -11.20
C TYR A 1184 5.04 -32.02 -10.18
N LEU A 1185 5.41 -31.44 -9.03
CA LEU A 1185 4.46 -31.06 -7.98
C LEU A 1185 3.50 -29.97 -8.43
N ALA A 1186 3.98 -28.97 -9.16
CA ALA A 1186 3.13 -27.93 -9.74
C ALA A 1186 2.13 -28.55 -10.73
N ALA A 1187 2.59 -29.39 -11.66
CA ALA A 1187 1.73 -30.03 -12.64
C ALA A 1187 0.64 -30.88 -11.96
N ALA A 1188 1.01 -31.70 -10.98
CA ALA A 1188 0.09 -32.53 -10.21
C ALA A 1188 -0.94 -31.69 -9.42
N ALA A 1189 -0.52 -30.59 -8.79
CA ALA A 1189 -1.40 -29.72 -8.01
C ALA A 1189 -2.42 -28.99 -8.90
N PHE A 1190 -1.97 -28.41 -10.02
CA PHE A 1190 -2.87 -27.73 -10.97
C PHE A 1190 -3.81 -28.72 -11.66
N ARG A 1191 -3.33 -29.93 -11.98
CA ARG A 1191 -4.16 -31.02 -12.51
C ARG A 1191 -5.24 -31.44 -11.52
N HIS A 1192 -4.92 -31.58 -10.24
CA HIS A 1192 -5.90 -31.93 -9.20
C HIS A 1192 -7.07 -30.93 -9.13
N VAL A 1193 -6.78 -29.63 -9.19
CA VAL A 1193 -7.80 -28.57 -9.09
C VAL A 1193 -8.57 -28.38 -10.39
N LEU A 1194 -7.88 -28.29 -11.54
CA LEU A 1194 -8.51 -28.03 -12.84
C LEU A 1194 -9.15 -29.29 -13.45
N GLY A 1195 -8.70 -30.48 -13.07
CA GLY A 1195 -9.23 -31.77 -13.57
C GLY A 1195 -10.70 -31.96 -13.24
N ARG A 1196 -11.16 -31.45 -12.09
CA ARG A 1196 -12.59 -31.41 -11.71
C ARG A 1196 -13.45 -30.51 -12.62
N LYS A 1197 -12.84 -29.84 -13.60
CA LYS A 1197 -13.43 -28.85 -14.51
C LYS A 1197 -12.97 -29.10 -15.97
N GLN A 1198 -12.78 -30.36 -16.33
CA GLN A 1198 -12.18 -30.82 -17.59
C GLN A 1198 -12.79 -30.20 -18.85
N THR A 1199 -14.11 -29.98 -18.87
CA THR A 1199 -14.85 -29.43 -20.03
C THR A 1199 -14.34 -28.06 -20.48
N ARG A 1200 -13.81 -27.24 -19.57
CA ARG A 1200 -13.30 -25.89 -19.90
C ARG A 1200 -11.78 -25.83 -20.06
N TYR A 1201 -11.04 -26.76 -19.46
CA TYR A 1201 -9.58 -26.66 -19.34
C TYR A 1201 -8.82 -27.79 -20.06
N GLY A 1202 -9.45 -28.51 -21.00
CA GLY A 1202 -8.83 -29.62 -21.73
C GLY A 1202 -7.42 -29.34 -22.28
N ALA A 1203 -7.23 -28.22 -22.99
CA ALA A 1203 -5.92 -27.83 -23.52
C ALA A 1203 -4.86 -27.59 -22.42
N VAL A 1204 -5.28 -27.01 -21.29
CA VAL A 1204 -4.37 -26.77 -20.15
C VAL A 1204 -4.04 -28.09 -19.44
N LEU A 1205 -5.02 -28.99 -19.29
CA LEU A 1205 -4.83 -30.31 -18.69
C LEU A 1205 -3.89 -31.19 -19.52
N HIS A 1206 -4.04 -31.18 -20.85
CA HIS A 1206 -3.14 -31.89 -21.75
C HIS A 1206 -1.69 -31.38 -21.61
N TRP A 1207 -1.50 -30.06 -21.57
CA TRP A 1207 -0.18 -29.46 -21.35
C TRP A 1207 0.41 -29.82 -19.96
N LEU A 1208 -0.43 -29.86 -18.91
CA LEU A 1208 0.01 -30.28 -17.57
C LEU A 1208 0.44 -31.76 -17.56
N ASP A 1209 -0.26 -32.63 -18.30
CA ASP A 1209 0.10 -34.05 -18.42
C ASP A 1209 1.44 -34.23 -19.13
N GLN A 1210 1.70 -33.44 -20.18
CA GLN A 1210 2.99 -33.42 -20.85
C GLN A 1210 4.12 -32.99 -19.90
N ILE A 1211 3.93 -31.92 -19.12
CA ILE A 1211 4.92 -31.49 -18.12
C ILE A 1211 5.14 -32.56 -17.06
N GLN A 1212 4.07 -33.17 -16.56
CA GLN A 1212 4.19 -34.20 -15.53
C GLN A 1212 4.97 -35.42 -16.03
N ARG A 1213 4.80 -35.81 -17.32
CA ARG A 1213 5.58 -36.86 -17.97
C ARG A 1213 7.05 -36.46 -18.15
N GLN A 1214 7.31 -35.24 -18.62
CA GLN A 1214 8.67 -34.72 -18.81
C GLN A 1214 9.45 -34.55 -17.50
N ALA A 1215 8.77 -34.17 -16.42
CA ALA A 1215 9.35 -33.94 -15.11
C ALA A 1215 9.45 -35.20 -14.24
N ARG A 1216 9.10 -36.38 -14.78
CA ARG A 1216 9.13 -37.64 -14.05
C ARG A 1216 10.58 -38.03 -13.71
N PRO A 1217 10.93 -38.31 -12.44
CA PRO A 1217 12.29 -38.72 -12.08
C PRO A 1217 12.60 -40.08 -12.69
N LYS A 1218 13.85 -40.27 -13.17
CA LYS A 1218 14.35 -41.58 -13.63
C LYS A 1218 14.54 -42.61 -12.49
N SER A 1219 14.68 -42.13 -11.25
CA SER A 1219 14.84 -42.98 -10.06
C SER A 1219 13.49 -43.32 -9.43
N ASN A 1220 13.21 -44.63 -9.28
CA ASN A 1220 11.95 -45.15 -8.72
C ASN A 1220 11.69 -44.67 -7.28
N GLY A 1221 12.71 -44.60 -6.43
CA GLY A 1221 12.56 -44.13 -5.04
C GLY A 1221 12.16 -42.64 -4.94
N LYS A 1222 12.79 -41.78 -5.75
CA LYS A 1222 12.44 -40.34 -5.79
C LYS A 1222 11.03 -40.12 -6.35
N LEU A 1223 10.59 -40.95 -7.30
CA LEU A 1223 9.24 -40.92 -7.83
C LEU A 1223 8.20 -41.38 -6.80
N ALA A 1224 8.44 -42.51 -6.12
CA ALA A 1224 7.53 -43.03 -5.08
C ALA A 1224 7.25 -41.98 -4.00
N HIS A 1225 8.30 -41.27 -3.57
CA HIS A 1225 8.19 -40.20 -2.60
C HIS A 1225 7.34 -39.01 -3.09
N LEU A 1226 7.55 -38.54 -4.33
CA LEU A 1226 6.73 -37.48 -4.92
C LEU A 1226 5.26 -37.90 -5.05
N VAL A 1227 5.01 -39.15 -5.45
CA VAL A 1227 3.66 -39.71 -5.58
C VAL A 1227 2.97 -39.77 -4.21
N GLN A 1228 3.70 -40.17 -3.16
CA GLN A 1228 3.18 -40.21 -1.79
C GLN A 1228 2.77 -38.81 -1.29
N VAL A 1229 3.62 -37.79 -1.52
CA VAL A 1229 3.31 -36.39 -1.19
C VAL A 1229 2.04 -35.92 -1.91
N VAL A 1230 1.94 -36.20 -3.22
CA VAL A 1230 0.75 -35.85 -4.02
C VAL A 1230 -0.49 -36.59 -3.54
N ARG A 1231 -0.40 -37.89 -3.22
CA ARG A 1231 -1.53 -38.69 -2.73
C ARG A 1231 -2.04 -38.16 -1.38
N LYS A 1232 -1.14 -37.90 -0.42
CA LYS A 1232 -1.50 -37.32 0.89
C LYS A 1232 -2.16 -35.95 0.74
N GLY A 1233 -1.58 -35.07 -0.09
CA GLY A 1233 -2.15 -33.76 -0.36
C GLY A 1233 -3.51 -33.83 -1.07
N ASN A 1234 -3.68 -34.72 -2.05
CA ASN A 1234 -4.96 -34.93 -2.74
C ASN A 1234 -6.07 -35.42 -1.80
N MET A 1235 -5.75 -36.23 -0.80
CA MET A 1235 -6.72 -36.66 0.22
C MET A 1235 -7.13 -35.48 1.11
N LEU A 1236 -6.16 -34.71 1.62
CA LEU A 1236 -6.40 -33.55 2.47
C LEU A 1236 -7.27 -32.48 1.78
N TYR A 1237 -6.92 -32.12 0.54
CA TYR A 1237 -7.66 -31.12 -0.24
C TYR A 1237 -8.81 -31.72 -1.07
N GLY A 1238 -8.98 -33.03 -0.99
CA GLY A 1238 -10.02 -33.80 -1.68
C GLY A 1238 -11.41 -33.32 -1.31
N GLY A 1239 -11.68 -33.23 -0.01
CA GLY A 1239 -12.97 -32.82 0.57
C GLY A 1239 -13.29 -31.33 0.43
N TRP A 1240 -12.32 -30.50 0.02
CA TRP A 1240 -12.56 -29.06 -0.12
C TRP A 1240 -13.42 -28.79 -1.36
N ARG A 1241 -14.55 -28.10 -1.17
CA ARG A 1241 -15.41 -27.62 -2.25
C ARG A 1241 -14.94 -26.22 -2.70
N TYR A 1242 -14.57 -26.05 -3.97
CA TYR A 1242 -14.04 -24.80 -4.55
C TYR A 1242 -14.62 -24.44 -5.92
#